data_AF-A0AAE0D600-F1
#
_entry.id   AF-A0AAE0D600-F1
#
_cell.length_a   1.000
_cell.length_b   1.000
_cell.length_c   1.000
_cell.angle_alpha   90.00
_cell.angle_beta   90.00
_cell.angle_gamma   90.00
#
_symmetry.space_group_name_H-M   'P 1'
#
loop_
_entity.id
_entity.type
_entity.pdbx_description
1 polymer ?
#
loop_
_entity_poly.entity_id
_entity_poly.type
_entity_poly.pdbx_seq_one_letter_code
_entity_poly.pdbx_strand_id
1 'polypeptide(L)'
;MLQNMSLADMNLVLNSKVVGAHLLHERFSDANAETPLDFFIMFSSGATVGGNPGQSNYNAANAYLQALAQHRRTKGLVASTTHVGAVMGIGYLARTHFDEQLLKVYDMGKLAERDFHTLFAEAIVSGRCALGQEEGNATRMSVTDMSDIEVITGFPVFEAKNKNYFKLWDNPRFGHLRTPENSLSHVSEGLSASSVSIKERLRAAATVDEAKEAIIHGLAQKTRDILLIPADQSVNLSAALLDQGIDSLGAVAVSGWFSQELLVDIPILRVLSGASLEDLAEEAVKRLPRDALPLIVPDLEGCQPEASEGSTSQSSPTSSSANFSLTSRKHSVESAGSSVAWHGGGENQASTTTLNRHLLSLGQQYSWKLQQLLSHDPTIFHNTIAYFFEGYIDLQRLGTAVDEVIRRHEILRTAFLANPAPNTRDDVHQVILDKPTWSLKCTEVANEAEAREAMKQLHEEPYDLESGRPLKIVDFHWSSAHRHLLVVAYHRLAGDGVTTSLLLSEISALYDGAVLPATVPQFSKIAMRQRADYEQGQLDADIAYWISQHDNNNNNVVPVMPVLGLPHCRSPERSNGPPSSWSQHTGVFRLSPTVSAQVKEAVRQQKVSRMQFFMAVYASVLAKLTNKTSSSEAAAAKDDYIDDDRRTTTIGVADTNRATVEDMAAMGFFANLLPVHIETREKGGRSLSPFQQLGVIKKKMREAMQHARVPYSVLLERLPVVPSLQMPPKDWPHAPLFQAVFDYAGGGVESVHIGDAVITEQGGLQASELVSRERTPYDVVLEIWDDATRDPLVIVKLQSSLYGLEDVTVFYNAFIELLATYSADLM
;
A
#
# COMPACT_ATOMS: atom_id res chain seq x y z
N MET A 1 -44.00 -10.63 8.35
CA MET A 1 -43.77 -10.00 7.03
C MET A 1 -44.71 -8.82 6.76
N LEU A 2 -46.04 -8.96 6.95
CA LEU A 2 -46.99 -7.87 6.68
C LEU A 2 -47.52 -7.12 7.93
N GLN A 3 -47.26 -7.62 9.14
CA GLN A 3 -47.95 -7.20 10.37
C GLN A 3 -47.83 -5.70 10.71
N ASN A 4 -46.75 -5.04 10.28
CA ASN A 4 -46.50 -3.61 10.51
C ASN A 4 -46.51 -2.78 9.21
N MET A 5 -46.96 -3.34 8.09
CA MET A 5 -46.95 -2.68 6.78
C MET A 5 -48.35 -2.17 6.44
N SER A 6 -48.48 -0.87 6.15
CA SER A 6 -49.76 -0.30 5.78
C SER A 6 -50.10 -0.59 4.31
N LEU A 7 -51.39 -0.53 3.96
CA LEU A 7 -51.83 -0.62 2.57
C LEU A 7 -51.25 0.53 1.71
N ALA A 8 -51.03 1.70 2.30
CA ALA A 8 -50.40 2.82 1.63
C ALA A 8 -48.94 2.52 1.25
N ASP A 9 -48.15 1.94 2.16
CA ASP A 9 -46.76 1.53 1.90
C ASP A 9 -46.68 0.43 0.84
N MET A 10 -47.67 -0.47 0.83
CA MET A 10 -47.80 -1.50 -0.19
C MET A 10 -48.06 -0.88 -1.57
N ASN A 11 -49.06 -0.01 -1.67
CA ASN A 11 -49.44 0.64 -2.92
C ASN A 11 -48.34 1.56 -3.47
N LEU A 12 -47.60 2.26 -2.60
CA LEU A 12 -46.49 3.12 -3.03
C LEU A 12 -45.45 2.33 -3.85
N VAL A 13 -45.05 1.15 -3.35
CA VAL A 13 -44.05 0.31 -4.01
C VAL A 13 -44.64 -0.44 -5.22
N LEU A 14 -45.86 -0.97 -5.09
CA LEU A 14 -46.51 -1.67 -6.21
C LEU A 14 -46.78 -0.72 -7.39
N ASN A 15 -47.29 0.49 -7.15
CA ASN A 15 -47.64 1.41 -8.23
C ASN A 15 -46.42 1.80 -9.08
N SER A 16 -45.26 2.00 -8.46
CA SER A 16 -44.05 2.38 -9.21
C SER A 16 -43.52 1.25 -10.12
N LYS A 17 -43.63 -0.01 -9.70
CA LYS A 17 -43.11 -1.16 -10.45
C LYS A 17 -44.18 -1.87 -11.29
N VAL A 18 -45.28 -2.29 -10.67
CA VAL A 18 -46.34 -3.09 -11.31
C VAL A 18 -47.06 -2.28 -12.38
N VAL A 19 -47.58 -1.11 -12.02
CA VAL A 19 -48.35 -0.28 -12.97
C VAL A 19 -47.44 0.21 -14.10
N GLY A 20 -46.23 0.68 -13.78
CA GLY A 20 -45.25 1.11 -14.79
C GLY A 20 -44.90 0.01 -15.79
N ALA A 21 -44.57 -1.19 -15.32
CA ALA A 21 -44.23 -2.30 -16.20
C ALA A 21 -45.44 -2.80 -17.01
N HIS A 22 -46.64 -2.81 -16.41
CA HIS A 22 -47.87 -3.20 -17.11
C HIS A 22 -48.19 -2.24 -18.26
N LEU A 23 -48.14 -0.93 -18.02
CA LEU A 23 -48.39 0.09 -19.05
C LEU A 23 -47.37 0.01 -20.20
N LEU A 24 -46.09 -0.19 -19.87
CA LEU A 24 -45.05 -0.40 -20.88
C LEU A 24 -45.29 -1.71 -21.65
N HIS A 25 -45.76 -2.76 -21.00
CA HIS A 25 -46.13 -3.99 -21.70
C HIS A 25 -47.29 -3.77 -22.67
N GLU A 26 -48.39 -3.16 -22.25
CA GLU A 26 -49.54 -2.86 -23.12
C GLU A 26 -49.15 -2.00 -24.32
N ARG A 27 -48.20 -1.07 -24.13
CA ARG A 27 -47.72 -0.21 -25.23
C ARG A 27 -46.87 -0.97 -26.25
N PHE A 28 -46.13 -1.98 -25.79
CA PHE A 28 -45.18 -2.75 -26.59
C PHE A 28 -45.50 -4.26 -26.54
N SER A 29 -46.77 -4.60 -26.71
CA SER A 29 -47.29 -5.98 -26.70
C SER A 29 -47.51 -6.58 -28.09
N ASP A 30 -47.34 -5.79 -29.15
CA ASP A 30 -47.45 -6.26 -30.53
C ASP A 30 -46.11 -6.83 -31.00
N ALA A 31 -46.06 -8.14 -31.20
CA ALA A 31 -44.86 -8.85 -31.68
C ALA A 31 -44.55 -8.56 -33.16
N ASN A 32 -45.53 -8.06 -33.92
CA ASN A 32 -45.41 -7.76 -35.36
C ASN A 32 -45.22 -6.26 -35.64
N ALA A 33 -44.95 -5.45 -34.62
CA ALA A 33 -44.70 -4.03 -34.81
C ALA A 33 -43.50 -3.80 -35.74
N GLU A 34 -43.56 -2.75 -36.57
CA GLU A 34 -42.44 -2.38 -37.48
C GLU A 34 -41.13 -2.09 -36.72
N THR A 35 -41.24 -1.66 -35.46
CA THR A 35 -40.12 -1.38 -34.57
C THR A 35 -40.29 -2.14 -33.25
N PRO A 36 -39.98 -3.44 -33.20
CA PRO A 36 -40.01 -4.20 -31.95
C PRO A 36 -38.92 -3.70 -30.99
N LEU A 37 -39.10 -3.91 -29.68
CA LEU A 37 -38.08 -3.56 -28.70
C LEU A 37 -36.85 -4.46 -28.86
N ASP A 38 -35.66 -3.88 -28.73
CA ASP A 38 -34.39 -4.62 -28.73
C ASP A 38 -34.16 -5.43 -27.44
N PHE A 39 -34.73 -4.94 -26.33
CA PHE A 39 -34.76 -5.58 -25.02
C PHE A 39 -35.87 -4.96 -24.16
N PHE A 40 -36.38 -5.72 -23.19
CA PHE A 40 -37.26 -5.21 -22.13
C PHE A 40 -36.75 -5.78 -20.80
N ILE A 41 -35.85 -5.05 -20.15
CA ILE A 41 -35.21 -5.50 -18.91
C ILE A 41 -35.94 -4.90 -17.72
N MET A 42 -36.39 -5.76 -16.81
CA MET A 42 -37.04 -5.36 -15.58
C MET A 42 -36.12 -5.58 -14.39
N PHE A 43 -35.74 -4.50 -13.72
CA PHE A 43 -34.86 -4.56 -12.55
C PHE A 43 -35.61 -5.06 -11.31
N SER A 44 -35.30 -6.30 -10.95
CA SER A 44 -35.70 -6.97 -9.74
C SER A 44 -34.56 -6.91 -8.70
N SER A 45 -34.71 -7.64 -7.60
CA SER A 45 -33.69 -7.72 -6.55
C SER A 45 -33.48 -9.16 -6.11
N GLY A 46 -32.24 -9.50 -5.72
CA GLY A 46 -31.90 -10.75 -5.04
C GLY A 46 -32.78 -11.01 -3.81
N ALA A 47 -33.26 -9.96 -3.13
CA ALA A 47 -34.24 -10.07 -2.03
C ALA A 47 -35.54 -10.82 -2.42
N THR A 48 -35.89 -10.85 -3.71
CA THR A 48 -37.05 -11.61 -4.23
C THR A 48 -36.79 -13.12 -4.21
N VAL A 49 -35.52 -13.53 -4.38
CA VAL A 49 -35.08 -14.92 -4.43
C VAL A 49 -34.73 -15.45 -3.03
N GLY A 50 -34.04 -14.65 -2.21
CA GLY A 50 -33.65 -15.01 -0.84
C GLY A 50 -34.69 -14.68 0.23
N GLY A 51 -35.54 -13.67 -0.02
CA GLY A 51 -36.38 -13.06 1.01
C GLY A 51 -35.62 -11.98 1.79
N ASN A 52 -36.32 -10.92 2.20
CA ASN A 52 -35.73 -9.88 3.05
C ASN A 52 -36.75 -9.36 4.09
N PRO A 53 -36.46 -9.42 5.41
CA PRO A 53 -37.36 -8.90 6.43
C PRO A 53 -37.76 -7.44 6.20
N GLY A 54 -39.06 -7.15 6.23
CA GLY A 54 -39.61 -5.79 6.07
C GLY A 54 -39.84 -5.33 4.63
N GLN A 55 -39.42 -6.11 3.62
CA GLN A 55 -39.52 -5.74 2.20
C GLN A 55 -40.57 -6.56 1.42
N SER A 56 -41.65 -6.97 2.08
CA SER A 56 -42.68 -7.82 1.44
C SER A 56 -43.39 -7.15 0.26
N ASN A 57 -43.64 -5.84 0.33
CA ASN A 57 -44.16 -5.03 -0.79
C ASN A 57 -43.20 -4.99 -1.99
N TYR A 58 -41.91 -4.80 -1.72
CA TYR A 58 -40.86 -4.78 -2.74
C TYR A 58 -40.69 -6.14 -3.41
N ASN A 59 -40.70 -7.22 -2.63
CA ASN A 59 -40.63 -8.59 -3.16
C ASN A 59 -41.86 -8.94 -4.02
N ALA A 60 -43.06 -8.52 -3.61
CA ALA A 60 -44.28 -8.72 -4.40
C ALA A 60 -44.23 -7.96 -5.73
N ALA A 61 -43.78 -6.70 -5.71
CA ALA A 61 -43.58 -5.89 -6.90
C ALA A 61 -42.58 -6.53 -7.88
N ASN A 62 -41.45 -6.99 -7.37
CA ASN A 62 -40.40 -7.65 -8.14
C ASN A 62 -40.84 -9.00 -8.72
N ALA A 63 -41.62 -9.79 -7.96
CA ALA A 63 -42.19 -11.04 -8.44
C ALA A 63 -43.20 -10.80 -9.57
N TYR A 64 -43.94 -9.69 -9.55
CA TYR A 64 -44.79 -9.30 -10.69
C TYR A 64 -43.95 -8.99 -11.93
N LEU A 65 -42.84 -8.25 -11.80
CA LEU A 65 -41.94 -7.96 -12.92
C LEU A 65 -41.39 -9.26 -13.55
N GLN A 66 -40.95 -10.19 -12.71
CA GLN A 66 -40.50 -11.52 -13.13
C GLN A 66 -41.60 -12.26 -13.91
N ALA A 67 -42.82 -12.34 -13.36
CA ALA A 67 -43.95 -12.99 -14.01
C ALA A 67 -44.36 -12.30 -15.32
N LEU A 68 -44.24 -10.97 -15.41
CA LEU A 68 -44.53 -10.22 -16.62
C LEU A 68 -43.48 -10.49 -17.71
N ALA A 69 -42.20 -10.61 -17.36
CA ALA A 69 -41.15 -10.98 -18.32
C ALA A 69 -41.39 -12.40 -18.88
N GLN A 70 -41.72 -13.36 -18.02
CA GLN A 70 -42.15 -14.70 -18.44
C GLN A 70 -43.40 -14.63 -19.34
N HIS A 71 -44.40 -13.83 -18.98
CA HIS A 71 -45.59 -13.66 -19.80
C HIS A 71 -45.26 -13.11 -21.19
N ARG A 72 -44.40 -12.09 -21.27
CA ARG A 72 -43.90 -11.54 -22.54
C ARG A 72 -43.18 -12.60 -23.37
N ARG A 73 -42.37 -13.46 -22.75
CA ARG A 73 -41.71 -14.59 -23.42
C ARG A 73 -42.72 -15.57 -24.03
N THR A 74 -43.82 -15.90 -23.33
CA THR A 74 -44.90 -16.75 -23.90
C THR A 74 -45.63 -16.11 -25.09
N LYS A 75 -45.45 -14.80 -25.32
CA LYS A 75 -46.00 -14.05 -26.44
C LYS A 75 -44.98 -13.79 -27.56
N GLY A 76 -43.77 -14.37 -27.47
CA GLY A 76 -42.69 -14.13 -28.44
C GLY A 76 -42.06 -12.74 -28.33
N LEU A 77 -42.32 -12.00 -27.23
CA LEU A 77 -41.77 -10.67 -27.02
C LEU A 77 -40.47 -10.76 -26.21
N VAL A 78 -39.50 -9.90 -26.53
CA VAL A 78 -38.29 -9.76 -25.73
C VAL A 78 -38.63 -9.30 -24.32
N ALA A 79 -38.05 -9.98 -23.33
CA ALA A 79 -38.06 -9.58 -21.94
C ALA A 79 -37.05 -10.38 -21.12
N SER A 80 -36.51 -9.75 -20.08
CA SER A 80 -35.70 -10.41 -19.06
C SER A 80 -35.83 -9.68 -17.72
N THR A 81 -35.51 -10.38 -16.64
CA THR A 81 -35.52 -9.86 -15.28
C THR A 81 -34.15 -10.06 -14.65
N THR A 82 -33.61 -9.02 -14.03
CA THR A 82 -32.34 -9.09 -13.30
C THR A 82 -32.60 -9.03 -11.80
N HIS A 83 -32.28 -10.08 -11.06
CA HIS A 83 -32.34 -10.07 -9.60
C HIS A 83 -31.03 -9.51 -9.06
N VAL A 84 -30.97 -8.19 -8.95
CA VAL A 84 -29.72 -7.48 -8.63
C VAL A 84 -29.37 -7.62 -7.15
N GLY A 85 -28.07 -7.86 -6.89
CA GLY A 85 -27.45 -7.80 -5.58
C GLY A 85 -27.30 -6.39 -5.01
N ALA A 86 -26.42 -6.25 -4.02
CA ALA A 86 -26.08 -4.95 -3.46
C ALA A 86 -25.11 -4.20 -4.38
N VAL A 87 -25.66 -3.32 -5.23
CA VAL A 87 -24.84 -2.51 -6.15
C VAL A 87 -24.05 -1.48 -5.36
N MET A 88 -22.72 -1.59 -5.41
CA MET A 88 -21.79 -0.68 -4.78
C MET A 88 -21.37 0.42 -5.76
N GLY A 89 -21.05 1.60 -5.25
CA GLY A 89 -20.56 2.73 -6.06
C GLY A 89 -21.66 3.55 -6.74
N ILE A 90 -22.76 2.92 -7.19
CA ILE A 90 -23.88 3.60 -7.86
C ILE A 90 -25.26 3.17 -7.32
N GLY A 91 -26.31 3.89 -7.74
CA GLY A 91 -27.69 3.48 -7.47
C GLY A 91 -28.17 3.78 -6.05
N TYR A 92 -29.07 2.93 -5.52
CA TYR A 92 -29.75 3.18 -4.25
C TYR A 92 -28.76 3.23 -3.07
N LEU A 93 -27.88 2.23 -2.94
CA LEU A 93 -26.95 2.11 -1.81
C LEU A 93 -25.86 3.19 -1.81
N ALA A 94 -25.50 3.73 -2.98
CA ALA A 94 -24.58 4.87 -3.05
C ALA A 94 -25.23 6.19 -2.62
N ARG A 95 -26.55 6.34 -2.77
CA ARG A 95 -27.31 7.57 -2.43
C ARG A 95 -27.83 7.58 -1.01
N THR A 96 -28.04 6.42 -0.40
CA THR A 96 -28.44 6.28 0.99
C THR A 96 -27.24 5.81 1.79
N HIS A 97 -26.91 6.45 2.92
CA HIS A 97 -25.84 6.00 3.82
C HIS A 97 -26.13 4.59 4.37
N PHE A 98 -25.83 3.57 3.58
CA PHE A 98 -26.16 2.18 3.86
C PHE A 98 -24.99 1.54 4.61
N ASP A 99 -25.28 0.98 5.77
CA ASP A 99 -24.29 0.26 6.57
C ASP A 99 -23.94 -1.07 5.88
N GLU A 100 -22.71 -1.21 5.41
CA GLU A 100 -22.23 -2.43 4.75
C GLU A 100 -22.33 -3.68 5.64
N GLN A 101 -22.37 -3.52 6.97
CA GLN A 101 -22.57 -4.63 7.89
C GLN A 101 -23.96 -5.29 7.70
N LEU A 102 -24.95 -4.54 7.20
CA LEU A 102 -26.28 -5.08 6.89
C LEU A 102 -26.25 -6.09 5.72
N LEU A 103 -25.26 -6.03 4.82
CA LEU A 103 -25.14 -7.02 3.74
C LEU A 103 -24.88 -8.43 4.28
N LYS A 104 -24.12 -8.54 5.38
CA LYS A 104 -23.91 -9.80 6.11
C LYS A 104 -25.20 -10.27 6.80
N VAL A 105 -26.05 -9.36 7.23
CA VAL A 105 -27.35 -9.68 7.85
C VAL A 105 -28.35 -10.24 6.84
N TYR A 106 -28.17 -9.97 5.54
CA TYR A 106 -29.08 -10.36 4.47
C TYR A 106 -28.51 -11.44 3.52
N ASP A 107 -27.33 -12.01 3.82
CA ASP A 107 -26.60 -12.95 2.96
C ASP A 107 -26.42 -12.46 1.52
N MET A 108 -26.28 -11.14 1.34
CA MET A 108 -26.16 -10.52 0.03
C MET A 108 -24.70 -10.21 -0.30
N GLY A 109 -24.27 -10.63 -1.49
CA GLY A 109 -23.00 -10.27 -2.08
C GLY A 109 -23.00 -8.84 -2.62
N LYS A 110 -21.82 -8.22 -2.60
CA LYS A 110 -21.56 -6.94 -3.25
C LYS A 110 -21.50 -7.15 -4.77
N LEU A 111 -22.05 -6.21 -5.52
CA LEU A 111 -21.97 -6.16 -6.98
C LEU A 111 -21.32 -4.83 -7.37
N ALA A 112 -20.17 -4.87 -8.05
CA ALA A 112 -19.55 -3.64 -8.54
C ALA A 112 -20.35 -3.04 -9.71
N GLU A 113 -20.16 -1.76 -10.02
CA GLU A 113 -20.79 -1.11 -11.16
C GLU A 113 -20.52 -1.85 -12.48
N ARG A 114 -19.28 -2.28 -12.70
CA ARG A 114 -18.92 -3.06 -13.89
C ARG A 114 -19.69 -4.38 -13.97
N ASP A 115 -19.80 -5.10 -12.85
CA ASP A 115 -20.55 -6.35 -12.79
C ASP A 115 -22.06 -6.12 -13.02
N PHE A 116 -22.57 -4.96 -12.59
CA PHE A 116 -23.93 -4.53 -12.91
C PHE A 116 -24.11 -4.23 -14.41
N HIS A 117 -23.14 -3.59 -15.07
CA HIS A 117 -23.16 -3.39 -16.53
C HIS A 117 -23.06 -4.72 -17.29
N THR A 118 -22.22 -5.65 -16.83
CA THR A 118 -22.16 -7.02 -17.38
C THR A 118 -23.48 -7.75 -17.18
N LEU A 119 -24.10 -7.64 -16.01
CA LEU A 119 -25.43 -8.19 -15.73
C LEU A 119 -26.50 -7.58 -16.65
N PHE A 120 -26.43 -6.28 -16.91
CA PHE A 120 -27.33 -5.60 -17.84
C PHE A 120 -27.15 -6.11 -19.27
N ALA A 121 -25.90 -6.24 -19.73
CA ALA A 121 -25.58 -6.80 -21.04
C ALA A 121 -26.04 -8.26 -21.16
N GLU A 122 -25.80 -9.08 -20.12
CA GLU A 122 -26.28 -10.46 -20.07
C GLU A 122 -27.80 -10.52 -20.18
N ALA A 123 -28.52 -9.66 -19.45
CA ALA A 123 -29.98 -9.59 -19.52
C ALA A 123 -30.50 -9.20 -20.91
N ILE A 124 -29.77 -8.36 -21.67
CA ILE A 124 -30.07 -8.10 -23.08
C ILE A 124 -29.94 -9.40 -23.89
N VAL A 125 -28.84 -10.12 -23.73
CA VAL A 125 -28.56 -11.36 -24.47
C VAL A 125 -29.60 -12.44 -24.14
N SER A 126 -29.85 -12.72 -22.86
CA SER A 126 -30.82 -13.73 -22.44
C SER A 126 -32.24 -13.38 -22.89
N GLY A 127 -32.61 -12.10 -22.88
CA GLY A 127 -33.91 -11.61 -23.35
C GLY A 127 -34.11 -11.75 -24.86
N ARG A 128 -33.03 -11.68 -25.66
CA ARG A 128 -33.05 -11.80 -27.13
C ARG A 128 -33.08 -13.24 -27.63
N CYS A 129 -32.57 -14.20 -26.85
CA CYS A 129 -32.66 -15.64 -27.17
C CYS A 129 -34.11 -16.13 -27.38
N ALA A 130 -35.12 -15.31 -27.03
CA ALA A 130 -36.54 -15.51 -27.33
C ALA A 130 -36.85 -15.59 -28.84
N LEU A 131 -36.11 -14.89 -29.68
CA LEU A 131 -36.41 -14.74 -31.11
C LEU A 131 -35.86 -15.88 -31.99
N GLY A 132 -35.04 -16.77 -31.43
CA GLY A 132 -34.37 -17.86 -32.15
C GLY A 132 -35.15 -19.19 -32.20
N GLN A 133 -36.33 -19.28 -31.58
CA GLN A 133 -37.15 -20.50 -31.61
C GLN A 133 -38.13 -20.44 -32.80
N GLU A 134 -37.98 -21.41 -33.71
CA GLU A 134 -38.70 -21.51 -34.99
C GLU A 134 -40.22 -21.27 -34.87
N GLU A 135 -40.74 -20.40 -35.74
CA GLU A 135 -42.17 -20.22 -35.99
C GLU A 135 -42.79 -21.57 -36.40
N GLY A 136 -43.56 -22.20 -35.51
CA GLY A 136 -44.28 -23.42 -35.93
C GLY A 136 -45.04 -24.20 -34.87
N ASN A 137 -44.76 -24.03 -33.57
CA ASN A 137 -45.58 -24.67 -32.55
C ASN A 137 -45.61 -23.81 -31.28
N ALA A 138 -46.80 -23.32 -30.91
CA ALA A 138 -47.05 -22.71 -29.62
C ALA A 138 -46.98 -23.77 -28.52
N THR A 139 -45.78 -24.28 -28.25
CA THR A 139 -45.49 -25.10 -27.09
C THR A 139 -45.74 -24.25 -25.86
N ARG A 140 -46.65 -24.69 -24.98
CA ARG A 140 -46.83 -24.06 -23.65
C ARG A 140 -45.47 -24.06 -22.95
N MET A 141 -44.87 -22.87 -22.82
CA MET A 141 -43.64 -22.71 -22.05
C MET A 141 -43.98 -22.76 -20.56
N SER A 142 -43.27 -23.60 -19.82
CA SER A 142 -43.29 -23.62 -18.37
C SER A 142 -42.25 -22.66 -17.80
N VAL A 143 -42.31 -22.40 -16.49
CA VAL A 143 -41.33 -21.54 -15.80
C VAL A 143 -39.90 -22.08 -15.96
N THR A 144 -39.71 -23.39 -16.03
CA THR A 144 -38.37 -23.99 -16.21
C THR A 144 -37.78 -23.73 -17.59
N ASP A 145 -38.63 -23.63 -18.61
CA ASP A 145 -38.22 -23.31 -19.99
C ASP A 145 -37.81 -21.83 -20.15
N MET A 146 -38.06 -21.02 -19.12
CA MET A 146 -37.80 -19.57 -19.07
C MET A 146 -36.82 -19.23 -17.94
N SER A 147 -35.99 -20.18 -17.50
CA SER A 147 -34.98 -19.95 -16.46
C SER A 147 -33.84 -19.05 -16.92
N ASP A 148 -33.59 -18.96 -18.23
CA ASP A 148 -32.59 -18.12 -18.87
C ASP A 148 -32.89 -16.62 -18.76
N ILE A 149 -34.17 -16.24 -18.79
CA ILE A 149 -34.58 -14.83 -18.74
C ILE A 149 -34.59 -14.25 -17.31
N GLU A 150 -34.26 -15.06 -16.30
CA GLU A 150 -34.16 -14.69 -14.89
C GLU A 150 -32.71 -14.72 -14.43
N VAL A 151 -32.00 -13.60 -14.63
CA VAL A 151 -30.58 -13.53 -14.29
C VAL A 151 -30.42 -13.18 -12.82
N ILE A 152 -30.04 -14.17 -12.01
CA ILE A 152 -29.91 -14.06 -10.55
C ILE A 152 -28.47 -13.75 -10.16
N THR A 153 -28.26 -12.66 -9.41
CA THR A 153 -26.95 -12.28 -8.86
C THR A 153 -27.05 -11.84 -7.40
N GLY A 154 -25.92 -11.51 -6.78
CA GLY A 154 -25.90 -10.91 -5.45
C GLY A 154 -25.98 -11.88 -4.28
N PHE A 155 -25.63 -13.15 -4.49
CA PHE A 155 -25.45 -14.13 -3.41
C PHE A 155 -23.99 -14.59 -3.38
N PRO A 156 -23.33 -14.59 -2.22
CA PRO A 156 -21.97 -15.11 -2.10
C PRO A 156 -21.98 -16.64 -2.13
N VAL A 157 -20.79 -17.23 -2.30
CA VAL A 157 -20.59 -18.66 -2.03
C VAL A 157 -20.77 -18.90 -0.52
N PHE A 158 -21.62 -19.86 -0.17
CA PHE A 158 -21.89 -20.24 1.21
C PHE A 158 -20.86 -21.26 1.69
N GLU A 159 -19.85 -20.77 2.39
CA GLU A 159 -18.81 -21.62 2.95
C GLU A 159 -19.36 -22.47 4.12
N ALA A 160 -19.22 -23.80 4.05
CA ALA A 160 -19.74 -24.70 5.09
C ALA A 160 -19.21 -24.41 6.50
N LYS A 161 -17.97 -23.94 6.62
CA LYS A 161 -17.37 -23.48 7.89
C LYS A 161 -18.15 -22.32 8.54
N ASN A 162 -18.88 -21.55 7.74
CA ASN A 162 -19.67 -20.40 8.16
C ASN A 162 -21.18 -20.68 8.13
N LYS A 163 -21.62 -21.95 8.12
CA LYS A 163 -23.04 -22.32 7.99
C LYS A 163 -23.97 -21.64 8.99
N ASN A 164 -23.51 -21.37 10.21
CA ASN A 164 -24.30 -20.72 11.25
C ASN A 164 -24.45 -19.20 11.04
N TYR A 165 -23.67 -18.59 10.14
CA TYR A 165 -23.76 -17.17 9.81
C TYR A 165 -24.77 -16.89 8.68
N PHE A 166 -24.96 -17.85 7.76
CA PHE A 166 -25.86 -17.68 6.62
C PHE A 166 -27.30 -18.04 7.00
N LYS A 167 -28.21 -17.07 6.97
CA LYS A 167 -29.66 -17.29 7.17
C LYS A 167 -30.29 -18.10 6.03
N LEU A 168 -29.75 -17.98 4.82
CA LEU A 168 -30.15 -18.74 3.65
C LEU A 168 -29.49 -20.12 3.58
N TRP A 169 -28.66 -20.49 4.57
CA TRP A 169 -27.97 -21.78 4.60
C TRP A 169 -28.94 -22.93 4.43
N ASP A 170 -30.02 -23.00 5.22
CA ASP A 170 -30.96 -24.13 5.18
C ASP A 170 -31.90 -24.10 3.97
N ASN A 171 -31.91 -23.02 3.20
CA ASN A 171 -32.77 -22.91 2.02
C ASN A 171 -32.19 -23.76 0.87
N PRO A 172 -32.90 -24.81 0.40
CA PRO A 172 -32.38 -25.74 -0.59
C PRO A 172 -32.16 -25.09 -1.96
N ARG A 173 -32.82 -23.95 -2.25
CA ARG A 173 -32.61 -23.19 -3.50
C ARG A 173 -31.15 -22.80 -3.71
N PHE A 174 -30.42 -22.55 -2.63
CA PHE A 174 -29.02 -22.14 -2.65
C PHE A 174 -28.04 -23.28 -2.39
N GLY A 175 -28.49 -24.54 -2.44
CA GLY A 175 -27.64 -25.71 -2.22
C GLY A 175 -26.42 -25.76 -3.16
N HIS A 176 -26.59 -25.28 -4.39
CA HIS A 176 -25.53 -25.21 -5.41
C HIS A 176 -24.47 -24.13 -5.13
N LEU A 177 -24.74 -23.18 -4.22
CA LEU A 177 -23.77 -22.18 -3.78
C LEU A 177 -23.03 -22.61 -2.51
N ARG A 178 -23.36 -23.77 -1.94
CA ARG A 178 -22.68 -24.28 -0.73
C ARG A 178 -21.39 -24.98 -1.10
N THR A 179 -20.32 -24.72 -0.37
CA THR A 179 -19.11 -25.53 -0.49
C THR A 179 -19.30 -26.87 0.24
N PRO A 180 -18.78 -28.00 -0.28
CA PRO A 180 -18.82 -29.27 0.43
C PRO A 180 -18.06 -29.18 1.76
N GLU A 181 -18.57 -29.84 2.82
CA GLU A 181 -17.87 -29.93 4.13
C GLU A 181 -16.49 -30.63 4.02
N ASN A 182 -16.21 -31.37 2.93
CA ASN A 182 -15.09 -32.31 2.82
C ASN A 182 -13.99 -31.99 1.79
N SER A 183 -13.87 -30.75 1.30
CA SER A 183 -12.65 -30.34 0.58
C SER A 183 -11.72 -29.63 1.57
N LEU A 184 -10.85 -30.42 2.21
CA LEU A 184 -9.85 -30.09 3.25
C LEU A 184 -10.33 -30.26 4.70
N SER A 185 -10.39 -31.52 5.16
CA SER A 185 -10.04 -31.89 6.55
C SER A 185 -10.18 -33.40 6.78
N HIS A 186 -9.07 -34.13 6.64
CA HIS A 186 -8.81 -35.17 7.64
C HIS A 186 -7.95 -34.50 8.72
N VAL A 187 -8.33 -34.72 9.98
CA VAL A 187 -7.78 -34.15 11.22
C VAL A 187 -8.41 -32.82 11.64
N SER A 188 -9.53 -32.89 12.35
CA SER A 188 -9.83 -32.02 13.52
C SER A 188 -11.13 -32.46 14.21
N GLU A 189 -11.11 -33.63 14.85
CA GLU A 189 -12.00 -33.82 15.99
C GLU A 189 -11.38 -33.10 17.19
N GLY A 190 -11.96 -31.95 17.53
CA GLY A 190 -11.77 -31.29 18.81
C GLY A 190 -11.34 -29.84 18.73
N LEU A 191 -12.23 -28.92 18.32
CA LEU A 191 -12.11 -27.48 18.62
C LEU A 191 -13.50 -26.83 18.62
N SER A 192 -14.31 -27.17 19.62
CA SER A 192 -15.52 -26.42 20.01
C SER A 192 -15.12 -25.34 21.03
N ALA A 193 -14.44 -24.28 20.59
CA ALA A 193 -14.30 -23.02 21.34
C ALA A 193 -13.65 -21.93 20.49
N SER A 194 -14.45 -21.09 19.81
CA SER A 194 -14.18 -19.64 19.64
C SER A 194 -15.12 -18.97 18.62
N SER A 195 -16.16 -18.30 19.10
CA SER A 195 -16.86 -17.26 18.33
C SER A 195 -17.26 -16.07 19.21
N VAL A 196 -16.41 -15.72 20.17
CA VAL A 196 -16.56 -14.54 21.04
C VAL A 196 -15.50 -13.53 20.64
N SER A 197 -15.92 -12.29 20.35
CA SER A 197 -15.03 -11.21 19.91
C SER A 197 -14.01 -10.84 20.99
N ILE A 198 -12.84 -10.34 20.60
CA ILE A 198 -11.78 -9.98 21.58
C ILE A 198 -12.27 -8.94 22.59
N LYS A 199 -13.10 -7.99 22.18
CA LYS A 199 -13.71 -6.97 23.05
C LYS A 199 -14.64 -7.58 24.09
N GLU A 200 -15.39 -8.64 23.74
CA GLU A 200 -16.23 -9.37 24.69
C GLU A 200 -15.39 -10.20 25.65
N ARG A 201 -14.31 -10.85 25.18
CA ARG A 201 -13.38 -11.59 26.04
C ARG A 201 -12.67 -10.68 27.04
N LEU A 202 -12.22 -9.49 26.61
CA LEU A 202 -11.59 -8.51 27.49
C LEU A 202 -12.56 -7.96 28.54
N ARG A 203 -13.82 -7.73 28.19
CA ARG A 203 -14.84 -7.32 29.17
C ARG A 203 -15.20 -8.41 30.17
N ALA A 204 -15.07 -9.67 29.77
CA ALA A 204 -15.34 -10.83 30.62
C ALA A 204 -14.13 -11.26 31.46
N ALA A 205 -12.93 -10.74 31.17
CA ALA A 205 -11.71 -11.08 31.91
C ALA A 205 -11.78 -10.54 33.34
N ALA A 206 -11.69 -11.44 34.32
CA ALA A 206 -11.68 -11.13 35.75
C ALA A 206 -10.26 -10.89 36.28
N THR A 207 -9.23 -11.30 35.54
CA THR A 207 -7.82 -11.14 35.91
C THR A 207 -6.98 -10.56 34.77
N VAL A 208 -5.83 -9.99 35.12
CA VAL A 208 -4.84 -9.48 34.16
C VAL A 208 -4.33 -10.61 33.25
N ASP A 209 -4.18 -11.83 33.78
CA ASP A 209 -3.74 -13.00 33.01
C ASP A 209 -4.79 -13.44 31.98
N GLU A 210 -6.08 -13.45 32.35
CA GLU A 210 -7.17 -13.74 31.40
C GLU A 210 -7.25 -12.68 30.28
N ALA A 211 -7.01 -11.42 30.60
CA ALA A 211 -6.93 -10.35 29.61
C ALA A 211 -5.73 -10.55 28.66
N LYS A 212 -4.57 -10.95 29.20
CA LYS A 212 -3.36 -11.26 28.42
C LYS A 212 -3.62 -12.45 27.47
N GLU A 213 -4.25 -13.52 27.95
CA GLU A 213 -4.60 -14.68 27.11
C GLU A 213 -5.57 -14.32 25.98
N ALA A 214 -6.56 -13.46 26.25
CA ALA A 214 -7.49 -12.98 25.22
C ALA A 214 -6.77 -12.22 24.09
N ILE A 215 -5.79 -11.39 24.44
CA ILE A 215 -4.96 -10.65 23.48
C ILE A 215 -4.03 -11.59 22.72
N ILE A 216 -3.37 -12.53 23.40
CA ILE A 216 -2.51 -13.54 22.76
C ILE A 216 -3.30 -14.36 21.74
N HIS A 217 -4.52 -14.78 22.07
CA HIS A 217 -5.37 -15.52 21.15
C HIS A 217 -5.72 -14.70 19.89
N GLY A 218 -6.11 -13.43 20.08
CA GLY A 218 -6.41 -12.52 18.98
C GLY A 218 -5.19 -12.25 18.08
N LEU A 219 -4.03 -12.02 18.69
CA LEU A 219 -2.77 -11.83 17.99
C LEU A 219 -2.33 -13.09 17.25
N ALA A 220 -2.42 -14.27 17.86
CA ALA A 220 -2.05 -15.53 17.22
C ALA A 220 -2.94 -15.82 16.01
N GLN A 221 -4.23 -15.45 16.07
CA GLN A 221 -5.09 -15.48 14.90
C GLN A 221 -4.62 -14.48 13.83
N LYS A 222 -4.39 -13.22 14.20
CA LYS A 222 -3.91 -12.19 13.26
C LYS A 222 -2.57 -12.55 12.60
N THR A 223 -1.63 -13.11 13.36
CA THR A 223 -0.32 -13.57 12.87
C THR A 223 -0.49 -14.74 11.91
N ARG A 224 -1.40 -15.68 12.17
CA ARG A 224 -1.73 -16.74 11.20
C ARG A 224 -2.29 -16.18 9.90
N ASP A 225 -3.19 -15.20 9.99
CA ASP A 225 -3.76 -14.56 8.81
C ASP A 225 -2.68 -13.85 7.98
N ILE A 226 -1.76 -13.12 8.63
CA ILE A 226 -0.65 -12.42 7.95
C ILE A 226 0.31 -13.41 7.28
N LEU A 227 0.67 -14.49 7.99
CA LEU A 227 1.63 -15.48 7.50
C LEU A 227 0.99 -16.57 6.64
N LEU A 228 -0.32 -16.49 6.40
CA LEU A 228 -1.13 -17.52 5.72
C LEU A 228 -0.93 -18.92 6.31
N ILE A 229 -0.74 -18.98 7.64
CA ILE A 229 -0.59 -20.24 8.37
C ILE A 229 -2.00 -20.83 8.60
N PRO A 230 -2.23 -22.10 8.22
CA PRO A 230 -3.49 -22.79 8.48
C PRO A 230 -3.92 -22.75 9.96
N ALA A 231 -5.23 -22.72 10.23
CA ALA A 231 -5.76 -22.57 11.59
C ALA A 231 -5.38 -23.73 12.54
N ASP A 232 -5.03 -24.89 12.02
CA ASP A 232 -4.58 -26.07 12.75
C ASP A 232 -3.08 -26.03 13.12
N GLN A 233 -2.30 -25.11 12.54
CA GLN A 233 -0.89 -24.94 12.87
C GLN A 233 -0.66 -23.86 13.93
N SER A 234 0.17 -24.18 14.91
CA SER A 234 0.51 -23.28 16.02
C SER A 234 1.57 -22.23 15.60
N VAL A 235 1.32 -20.97 15.95
CA VAL A 235 2.33 -19.90 15.97
C VAL A 235 3.13 -20.03 17.26
N ASN A 236 4.44 -19.73 17.22
CA ASN A 236 5.25 -19.74 18.43
C ASN A 236 4.97 -18.45 19.22
N LEU A 237 4.46 -18.59 20.44
CA LEU A 237 4.03 -17.46 21.25
C LEU A 237 5.19 -16.65 21.83
N SER A 238 6.34 -17.30 22.06
CA SER A 238 7.51 -16.74 22.73
C SER A 238 8.66 -16.38 21.78
N ALA A 239 8.62 -16.83 20.53
CA ALA A 239 9.58 -16.41 19.52
C ALA A 239 9.26 -15.00 18.99
N ALA A 240 10.31 -14.24 18.67
CA ALA A 240 10.18 -12.94 18.03
C ALA A 240 9.32 -13.02 16.75
N LEU A 241 8.42 -12.07 16.52
CA LEU A 241 7.56 -12.05 15.34
C LEU A 241 8.35 -11.95 14.03
N LEU A 242 9.41 -11.15 14.00
CA LEU A 242 10.34 -11.07 12.86
C LEU A 242 11.01 -12.42 12.56
N ASP A 243 11.22 -13.24 13.59
CA ASP A 243 11.77 -14.58 13.45
C ASP A 243 10.77 -15.61 12.94
N GLN A 244 9.50 -15.25 12.90
CA GLN A 244 8.41 -16.09 12.40
C GLN A 244 7.96 -15.63 11.01
N GLY A 245 8.64 -14.63 10.43
CA GLY A 245 8.39 -14.12 9.08
C GLY A 245 7.54 -12.85 9.02
N ILE A 246 7.20 -12.22 10.16
CA ILE A 246 6.56 -10.91 10.15
C ILE A 246 7.57 -9.86 9.69
N ASP A 247 7.35 -9.31 8.50
CA ASP A 247 8.12 -8.21 7.93
C ASP A 247 7.52 -6.84 8.32
N SER A 248 8.04 -5.76 7.71
CA SER A 248 7.58 -4.40 7.99
C SER A 248 6.09 -4.19 7.70
N LEU A 249 5.55 -4.84 6.66
CA LEU A 249 4.12 -4.74 6.33
C LEU A 249 3.26 -5.56 7.30
N GLY A 250 3.70 -6.77 7.64
CA GLY A 250 3.08 -7.57 8.69
C GLY A 250 3.08 -6.84 10.03
N ALA A 251 4.17 -6.12 10.36
CA ALA A 251 4.27 -5.32 11.56
C ALA A 251 3.31 -4.12 11.55
N VAL A 252 3.08 -3.49 10.39
CA VAL A 252 2.01 -2.49 10.22
C VAL A 252 0.64 -3.11 10.46
N ALA A 253 0.38 -4.31 9.92
CA ALA A 253 -0.90 -5.00 10.12
C ALA A 253 -1.14 -5.41 11.59
N VAL A 254 -0.08 -5.81 12.32
CA VAL A 254 -0.12 -6.09 13.75
C VAL A 254 -0.36 -4.81 14.56
N SER A 255 0.40 -3.74 14.29
CA SER A 255 0.27 -2.46 14.99
C SER A 255 -1.10 -1.82 14.74
N GLY A 256 -1.58 -1.87 13.49
CA GLY A 256 -2.91 -1.44 13.10
C GLY A 256 -4.01 -2.23 13.79
N TRP A 257 -3.81 -3.55 14.01
CA TRP A 257 -4.75 -4.36 14.78
C TRP A 257 -4.85 -3.90 16.24
N PHE A 258 -3.73 -3.60 16.90
CA PHE A 258 -3.77 -3.02 18.26
C PHE A 258 -4.52 -1.69 18.30
N SER A 259 -4.26 -0.82 17.33
CA SER A 259 -4.92 0.48 17.24
C SER A 259 -6.44 0.34 17.00
N GLN A 260 -6.86 -0.55 16.09
CA GLN A 260 -8.27 -0.71 15.72
C GLN A 260 -9.09 -1.52 16.74
N GLU A 261 -8.53 -2.61 17.26
CA GLU A 261 -9.25 -3.52 18.15
C GLU A 261 -9.15 -3.12 19.61
N LEU A 262 -7.98 -2.61 20.03
CA LEU A 262 -7.68 -2.33 21.43
C LEU A 262 -7.54 -0.85 21.77
N LEU A 263 -7.49 0.03 20.76
CA LEU A 263 -7.21 1.47 20.91
C LEU A 263 -5.87 1.73 21.63
N VAL A 264 -4.92 0.80 21.48
CA VAL A 264 -3.56 0.90 22.02
C VAL A 264 -2.60 1.14 20.87
N ASP A 265 -1.71 2.12 21.02
CA ASP A 265 -0.63 2.33 20.06
C ASP A 265 0.59 1.48 20.43
N ILE A 266 0.95 0.57 19.52
CA ILE A 266 2.16 -0.25 19.60
C ILE A 266 3.04 0.17 18.41
N PRO A 267 4.26 0.68 18.65
CA PRO A 267 5.14 1.11 17.57
C PRO A 267 5.49 -0.04 16.61
N ILE A 268 5.59 0.24 15.31
CA ILE A 268 5.94 -0.77 14.29
C ILE A 268 7.32 -1.33 14.57
N LEU A 269 8.27 -0.46 14.93
CA LEU A 269 9.61 -0.88 15.33
C LEU A 269 9.56 -1.85 16.51
N ARG A 270 8.64 -1.70 17.47
CA ARG A 270 8.53 -2.63 18.60
C ARG A 270 8.20 -4.05 18.14
N VAL A 271 7.35 -4.19 17.13
CA VAL A 271 7.01 -5.49 16.52
C VAL A 271 8.22 -6.09 15.79
N LEU A 272 8.98 -5.26 15.08
CA LEU A 272 10.17 -5.67 14.32
C LEU A 272 11.42 -5.86 15.19
N SER A 273 11.47 -5.24 16.36
CA SER A 273 12.62 -5.20 17.28
C SER A 273 12.77 -6.50 18.09
N GLY A 274 12.01 -7.55 17.76
CA GLY A 274 12.10 -8.86 18.41
C GLY A 274 11.04 -9.16 19.45
N ALA A 275 9.92 -8.42 19.50
CA ALA A 275 8.81 -8.78 20.40
C ALA A 275 8.21 -10.14 20.03
N SER A 276 7.92 -10.95 21.04
CA SER A 276 7.04 -12.11 20.91
C SER A 276 5.56 -11.71 21.06
N LEU A 277 4.63 -12.63 20.79
CA LEU A 277 3.20 -12.37 21.02
C LEU A 277 2.91 -12.15 22.51
N GLU A 278 3.62 -12.88 23.37
CA GLU A 278 3.53 -12.74 24.82
C GLU A 278 3.99 -11.36 25.31
N ASP A 279 5.10 -10.86 24.76
CA ASP A 279 5.62 -9.52 25.12
C ASP A 279 4.67 -8.41 24.70
N LEU A 280 4.14 -8.48 23.48
CA LEU A 280 3.20 -7.47 22.96
C LEU A 280 1.87 -7.49 23.70
N ALA A 281 1.37 -8.67 24.05
CA ALA A 281 0.16 -8.79 24.85
C ALA A 281 0.37 -8.18 26.25
N GLU A 282 1.51 -8.43 26.88
CA GLU A 282 1.83 -7.83 28.18
C GLU A 282 1.92 -6.30 28.13
N GLU A 283 2.56 -5.76 27.09
CA GLU A 283 2.65 -4.32 26.88
C GLU A 283 1.27 -3.70 26.62
N ALA A 284 0.43 -4.37 25.84
CA ALA A 284 -0.92 -3.91 25.54
C ALA A 284 -1.81 -3.87 26.79
N VAL A 285 -1.79 -4.91 27.63
CA VAL A 285 -2.59 -4.92 28.87
C VAL A 285 -2.24 -3.74 29.79
N LYS A 286 -0.95 -3.37 29.88
CA LYS A 286 -0.49 -2.22 30.68
C LYS A 286 -0.99 -0.86 30.15
N ARG A 287 -1.38 -0.80 28.88
CA ARG A 287 -1.83 0.43 28.19
C ARG A 287 -3.34 0.46 27.91
N LEU A 288 -4.08 -0.60 28.21
CA LEU A 288 -5.52 -0.65 27.97
C LEU A 288 -6.25 0.42 28.80
N PRO A 289 -7.25 1.11 28.21
CA PRO A 289 -8.10 2.01 28.96
C PRO A 289 -8.94 1.23 30.00
N ARG A 290 -9.19 1.83 31.17
CA ARG A 290 -9.91 1.17 32.28
C ARG A 290 -11.29 0.64 31.88
N ASP A 291 -11.97 1.31 30.96
CA ASP A 291 -13.28 0.90 30.46
C ASP A 291 -13.24 -0.41 29.63
N ALA A 292 -12.05 -0.82 29.18
CA ALA A 292 -11.85 -2.10 28.49
C ALA A 292 -11.77 -3.30 29.45
N LEU A 293 -11.50 -3.08 30.75
CA LEU A 293 -11.31 -4.12 31.77
C LEU A 293 -12.21 -3.87 33.00
N PRO A 294 -13.54 -3.88 32.85
CA PRO A 294 -14.47 -3.45 33.91
C PRO A 294 -14.48 -4.33 35.17
N LEU A 295 -13.96 -5.57 35.10
CA LEU A 295 -13.98 -6.54 36.21
C LEU A 295 -12.66 -6.62 36.99
N ILE A 296 -11.59 -5.96 36.53
CA ILE A 296 -10.28 -5.97 37.19
C ILE A 296 -10.21 -4.81 38.18
N VAL A 297 -10.30 -5.12 39.48
CA VAL A 297 -10.16 -4.15 40.57
C VAL A 297 -8.67 -3.98 40.90
N PRO A 298 -8.13 -2.76 41.06
CA PRO A 298 -6.75 -2.60 41.52
C PRO A 298 -6.62 -3.10 42.96
N ASP A 299 -5.57 -3.88 43.23
CA ASP A 299 -5.19 -4.22 44.60
C ASP A 299 -5.01 -2.95 45.43
N LEU A 300 -5.86 -2.82 46.45
CA LEU A 300 -5.72 -1.85 47.53
C LEU A 300 -4.75 -2.41 48.55
N GLU A 301 -3.44 -2.28 48.32
CA GLU A 301 -2.46 -2.33 49.40
C GLU A 301 -1.50 -1.13 49.28
N GLY A 302 -1.63 -0.20 50.25
CA GLY A 302 -0.74 0.95 50.38
C GLY A 302 -1.41 2.26 50.81
N CYS A 303 -2.37 2.22 51.73
CA CYS A 303 -2.92 3.42 52.35
C CYS A 303 -1.97 3.90 53.46
N GLN A 304 -1.38 5.09 53.30
CA GLN A 304 -1.08 5.97 54.43
C GLN A 304 -1.60 7.38 54.13
N PRO A 305 -2.43 7.97 54.99
CA PRO A 305 -2.90 9.34 54.86
C PRO A 305 -1.94 10.29 55.59
N GLU A 306 -1.26 11.19 54.88
CA GLU A 306 -0.70 12.38 55.51
C GLU A 306 -1.72 13.52 55.49
N ALA A 307 -1.86 14.11 56.67
CA ALA A 307 -2.89 15.05 57.06
C ALA A 307 -2.73 16.42 56.37
N SER A 308 -3.89 17.04 56.18
CA SER A 308 -4.12 18.41 55.73
C SER A 308 -3.56 19.47 56.68
N GLU A 309 -3.00 20.54 56.13
CA GLU A 309 -3.10 21.95 56.59
C GLU A 309 -2.42 22.85 55.52
N GLY A 310 -3.00 23.89 54.92
CA GLY A 310 -4.34 24.46 54.96
C GLY A 310 -4.53 25.55 53.89
N SER A 311 -5.81 25.94 53.67
CA SER A 311 -6.37 27.28 53.32
C SER A 311 -5.70 28.10 52.20
N THR A 312 -6.32 28.66 51.15
CA THR A 312 -7.64 29.28 50.85
C THR A 312 -7.48 29.79 49.38
N SER A 313 -8.45 30.05 48.51
CA SER A 313 -9.84 30.51 48.61
C SER A 313 -10.53 30.34 47.24
N GLN A 314 -11.84 30.09 47.31
CA GLN A 314 -12.81 29.94 46.23
C GLN A 314 -13.06 31.23 45.42
N SER A 315 -13.43 31.07 44.14
CA SER A 315 -14.72 31.57 43.61
C SER A 315 -14.99 31.06 42.20
N SER A 316 -16.03 30.23 42.04
CA SER A 316 -16.83 30.14 40.80
C SER A 316 -17.83 31.31 40.78
N PRO A 317 -18.47 31.65 39.63
CA PRO A 317 -19.78 31.04 39.43
C PRO A 317 -20.19 30.78 37.95
N THR A 318 -20.98 29.70 37.82
CA THR A 318 -22.21 29.51 37.03
C THR A 318 -22.28 29.75 35.51
N SER A 319 -22.76 28.67 34.88
CA SER A 319 -23.51 28.53 33.62
C SER A 319 -24.58 29.60 33.33
N SER A 320 -24.69 29.98 32.06
CA SER A 320 -25.97 30.35 31.45
C SER A 320 -26.02 30.01 29.96
N SER A 321 -27.02 29.20 29.63
CA SER A 321 -27.58 28.93 28.31
C SER A 321 -28.11 30.19 27.61
N ALA A 322 -27.90 30.33 26.30
CA ALA A 322 -28.76 31.15 25.44
C ALA A 322 -28.65 30.76 23.94
N ASN A 323 -29.71 30.11 23.46
CA ASN A 323 -30.47 30.33 22.23
C ASN A 323 -29.76 30.61 20.90
N PHE A 324 -29.95 29.64 20.00
CA PHE A 324 -30.02 29.74 18.55
C PHE A 324 -30.88 30.91 18.06
N SER A 325 -30.37 31.68 17.09
CA SER A 325 -31.18 32.50 16.21
C SER A 325 -30.75 32.28 14.76
N LEU A 326 -31.64 31.64 14.00
CA LEU A 326 -31.57 31.55 12.54
C LEU A 326 -31.87 32.91 11.92
N THR A 327 -31.00 33.38 11.02
CA THR A 327 -31.38 34.39 10.02
C THR A 327 -31.11 33.86 8.62
N SER A 328 -32.21 33.64 7.91
CA SER A 328 -32.29 33.34 6.49
C SER A 328 -31.67 34.44 5.63
N ARG A 329 -30.79 34.08 4.69
CA ARG A 329 -30.55 34.88 3.48
C ARG A 329 -30.88 34.05 2.25
N LYS A 330 -31.81 34.61 1.47
CA LYS A 330 -32.31 34.11 0.19
C LYS A 330 -31.19 34.18 -0.85
N HIS A 331 -30.92 33.09 -1.55
CA HIS A 331 -30.21 33.10 -2.82
C HIS A 331 -31.22 33.27 -3.95
N SER A 332 -31.12 34.37 -4.68
CA SER A 332 -31.77 34.58 -5.97
C SER A 332 -30.89 33.98 -7.08
N VAL A 333 -31.55 33.20 -7.94
CA VAL A 333 -31.01 32.63 -9.17
C VAL A 333 -31.00 33.71 -10.25
N GLU A 334 -29.84 33.96 -10.86
CA GLU A 334 -29.76 34.58 -12.18
C GLU A 334 -28.87 33.73 -13.09
N SER A 335 -29.47 33.28 -14.17
CA SER A 335 -28.84 32.58 -15.29
C SER A 335 -28.23 33.58 -16.25
N ALA A 336 -26.98 33.37 -16.67
CA ALA A 336 -26.50 33.87 -17.94
C ALA A 336 -25.48 32.88 -18.50
N GLY A 337 -25.80 32.30 -19.66
CA GLY A 337 -24.88 31.48 -20.42
C GLY A 337 -23.86 32.35 -21.15
N SER A 338 -22.60 31.91 -21.17
CA SER A 338 -21.67 32.24 -22.24
C SER A 338 -20.57 31.19 -22.31
N SER A 339 -20.42 30.59 -23.48
CA SER A 339 -19.26 29.81 -23.91
C SER A 339 -17.97 30.61 -23.73
N VAL A 340 -16.95 30.04 -23.08
CA VAL A 340 -15.60 30.61 -23.06
C VAL A 340 -14.56 29.50 -23.23
N ALA A 341 -13.73 29.67 -24.25
CA ALA A 341 -12.56 28.86 -24.56
C ALA A 341 -11.44 29.09 -23.54
N TRP A 342 -10.78 28.02 -23.10
CA TRP A 342 -9.63 28.11 -22.20
C TRP A 342 -8.35 28.33 -23.01
N HIS A 343 -7.88 29.57 -23.04
CA HIS A 343 -6.52 29.89 -23.51
C HIS A 343 -5.62 30.27 -22.32
N GLY A 344 -4.44 29.63 -22.31
CA GLY A 344 -3.17 30.01 -21.68
C GLY A 344 -3.19 30.98 -20.49
N GLY A 345 -2.98 30.44 -19.29
CA GLY A 345 -2.66 31.23 -18.10
C GLY A 345 -1.17 31.58 -18.03
N GLY A 346 -0.84 32.84 -18.31
CA GLY A 346 0.44 33.45 -17.97
C GLY A 346 0.63 33.62 -16.46
N GLU A 347 1.90 33.71 -16.06
CA GLU A 347 2.35 33.89 -14.68
C GLU A 347 1.70 35.11 -14.01
N ASN A 348 0.94 34.87 -12.95
CA ASN A 348 0.46 35.91 -12.05
C ASN A 348 1.10 35.69 -10.68
N GLN A 349 2.10 36.51 -10.34
CA GLN A 349 2.72 36.57 -9.01
C GLN A 349 1.71 37.16 -8.01
N ALA A 350 0.83 36.33 -7.45
CA ALA A 350 0.10 36.66 -6.24
C ALA A 350 0.99 36.40 -5.02
N SER A 351 1.13 37.40 -4.14
CA SER A 351 1.95 37.32 -2.92
C SER A 351 1.47 36.17 -2.02
N THR A 352 2.25 35.09 -1.95
CA THR A 352 2.05 33.91 -1.09
C THR A 352 2.51 34.24 0.33
N THR A 353 1.65 34.01 1.32
CA THR A 353 1.97 34.27 2.73
C THR A 353 2.54 33.01 3.41
N THR A 354 3.61 33.18 4.18
CA THR A 354 4.25 32.06 4.92
C THR A 354 3.40 31.65 6.12
N LEU A 355 3.04 30.36 6.22
CA LEU A 355 2.33 29.82 7.38
C LEU A 355 3.27 29.52 8.54
N ASN A 356 4.34 28.77 8.28
CA ASN A 356 5.27 28.27 9.29
C ASN A 356 6.68 28.10 8.70
N ARG A 357 7.69 28.16 9.57
CA ARG A 357 9.11 27.91 9.24
C ARG A 357 9.69 26.93 10.25
N HIS A 358 10.30 25.85 9.75
CA HIS A 358 10.91 24.81 10.58
C HIS A 358 12.28 24.41 10.04
N LEU A 359 13.11 23.80 10.88
CA LEU A 359 14.36 23.17 10.43
C LEU A 359 14.05 21.95 9.54
N LEU A 360 14.93 21.67 8.59
CA LEU A 360 14.88 20.46 7.75
C LEU A 360 15.04 19.19 8.59
N SER A 361 14.55 18.03 8.17
CA SER A 361 14.97 16.78 8.83
C SER A 361 16.49 16.56 8.71
N LEU A 362 17.07 15.65 9.52
CA LEU A 362 18.50 15.34 9.42
C LEU A 362 18.86 14.74 8.05
N GLY A 363 17.92 14.00 7.44
CA GLY A 363 18.04 13.49 6.07
C GLY A 363 17.94 14.59 5.01
N GLN A 364 16.96 15.49 5.12
CA GLN A 364 16.82 16.62 4.20
C GLN A 364 18.03 17.55 4.24
N GLN A 365 18.58 17.84 5.43
CA GLN A 365 19.76 18.69 5.55
C GLN A 365 20.99 18.06 4.88
N TYR A 366 21.18 16.76 5.03
CA TYR A 366 22.24 16.03 4.34
C TYR A 366 22.03 16.05 2.82
N SER A 367 20.81 15.77 2.35
CA SER A 367 20.49 15.81 0.92
C SER A 367 20.68 17.21 0.33
N TRP A 368 20.35 18.27 1.06
CA TRP A 368 20.60 19.65 0.65
C TRP A 368 22.09 19.93 0.47
N LYS A 369 22.91 19.57 1.47
CA LYS A 369 24.38 19.72 1.38
C LYS A 369 24.94 18.93 0.19
N LEU A 370 24.48 17.70 0.00
CA LEU A 370 24.90 16.84 -1.10
C LEU A 370 24.55 17.45 -2.47
N GLN A 371 23.38 18.06 -2.60
CA GLN A 371 22.95 18.77 -3.80
C GLN A 371 23.86 19.95 -4.15
N GLN A 372 24.29 20.74 -3.15
CA GLN A 372 25.24 21.83 -3.39
C GLN A 372 26.60 21.32 -3.88
N LEU A 373 27.02 20.13 -3.44
CA LEU A 373 28.30 19.52 -3.81
C LEU A 373 28.25 18.82 -5.18
N LEU A 374 27.06 18.50 -5.68
CA LEU A 374 26.80 17.84 -6.97
C LEU A 374 26.00 18.74 -7.93
N SER A 375 26.14 20.05 -7.79
CA SER A 375 25.36 21.05 -8.52
C SER A 375 25.58 21.03 -10.04
N HIS A 376 26.57 20.27 -10.53
CA HIS A 376 26.83 20.09 -11.96
C HIS A 376 25.74 19.26 -12.65
N ASP A 377 24.98 18.46 -11.91
CA ASP A 377 23.89 17.64 -12.44
C ASP A 377 22.73 17.57 -11.44
N PRO A 378 21.74 18.49 -11.52
CA PRO A 378 20.63 18.55 -10.57
C PRO A 378 19.69 17.33 -10.67
N THR A 379 19.67 16.65 -11.82
CA THR A 379 18.76 15.52 -12.05
C THR A 379 19.06 14.31 -11.16
N ILE A 380 20.23 14.28 -10.51
CA ILE A 380 20.58 13.31 -9.45
C ILE A 380 19.50 13.26 -8.35
N PHE A 381 18.86 14.38 -8.04
CA PHE A 381 17.88 14.53 -6.96
C PHE A 381 16.43 14.53 -7.44
N HIS A 382 16.18 14.26 -8.73
CA HIS A 382 14.85 14.24 -9.29
C HIS A 382 14.26 12.84 -9.20
N ASN A 383 12.97 12.76 -8.87
CA ASN A 383 12.14 11.58 -9.06
C ASN A 383 11.07 11.94 -10.10
N THR A 384 10.95 11.16 -11.16
CA THR A 384 9.99 11.34 -12.26
C THR A 384 9.39 9.98 -12.58
N ILE A 385 8.15 9.77 -12.14
CA ILE A 385 7.47 8.48 -12.19
C ILE A 385 6.24 8.62 -13.08
N ALA A 386 6.18 7.83 -14.15
CA ALA A 386 5.09 7.88 -15.10
C ALA A 386 4.16 6.67 -14.98
N TYR A 387 2.88 6.94 -15.10
CA TYR A 387 1.81 5.98 -14.98
C TYR A 387 0.93 6.03 -16.22
N PHE A 388 0.70 4.87 -16.84
CA PHE A 388 -0.29 4.78 -17.89
C PHE A 388 -1.68 4.65 -17.27
N PHE A 389 -2.57 5.54 -17.70
CA PHE A 389 -3.99 5.38 -17.52
C PHE A 389 -4.55 4.63 -18.72
N GLU A 390 -5.31 3.57 -18.46
CA GLU A 390 -6.19 2.93 -19.43
C GLU A 390 -7.64 3.09 -18.96
N GLY A 391 -8.46 3.78 -19.76
CA GLY A 391 -9.84 4.11 -19.44
C GLY A 391 -10.13 5.61 -19.54
N TYR A 392 -11.40 5.95 -19.37
CA TYR A 392 -11.84 7.35 -19.36
C TYR A 392 -11.51 8.00 -18.00
N ILE A 393 -10.93 9.20 -18.04
CA ILE A 393 -10.68 10.01 -16.85
C ILE A 393 -11.22 11.43 -17.04
N ASP A 394 -11.98 11.92 -16.07
CA ASP A 394 -12.42 13.31 -16.02
C ASP A 394 -11.25 14.16 -15.50
N LEU A 395 -10.56 14.84 -16.42
CA LEU A 395 -9.39 15.65 -16.09
C LEU A 395 -9.70 16.82 -15.14
N GLN A 396 -10.94 17.32 -15.12
CA GLN A 396 -11.34 18.40 -14.21
C GLN A 396 -11.50 17.87 -12.79
N ARG A 397 -12.12 16.69 -12.65
CA ARG A 397 -12.24 15.98 -11.37
C ARG A 397 -10.87 15.54 -10.85
N LEU A 398 -9.99 15.07 -11.73
CA LEU A 398 -8.60 14.74 -11.41
C LEU A 398 -7.84 15.98 -10.92
N GLY A 399 -7.95 17.11 -11.63
CA GLY A 399 -7.34 18.37 -11.21
C GLY A 399 -7.81 18.81 -9.83
N THR A 400 -9.10 18.71 -9.55
CA THR A 400 -9.67 19.04 -8.22
C THR A 400 -9.13 18.12 -7.13
N ALA A 401 -9.02 16.81 -7.39
CA ALA A 401 -8.46 15.86 -6.44
C ALA A 401 -6.98 16.15 -6.16
N VAL A 402 -6.18 16.42 -7.20
CA VAL A 402 -4.76 16.79 -7.08
C VAL A 402 -4.58 18.06 -6.24
N ASP A 403 -5.34 19.12 -6.54
CA ASP A 403 -5.25 20.40 -5.83
C ASP A 403 -5.57 20.23 -4.33
N GLU A 404 -6.56 19.40 -4.00
CA GLU A 404 -6.94 19.13 -2.62
C GLU A 404 -5.85 18.34 -1.87
N VAL A 405 -5.20 17.35 -2.50
CA VAL A 405 -4.07 16.63 -1.89
C VAL A 405 -2.88 17.58 -1.66
N ILE A 406 -2.52 18.41 -2.64
CA ILE A 406 -1.42 19.39 -2.48
C ILE A 406 -1.73 20.39 -1.36
N ARG A 407 -3.00 20.81 -1.23
CA ARG A 407 -3.42 21.70 -0.14
C ARG A 407 -3.29 21.01 1.22
N ARG A 408 -3.69 19.74 1.30
CA ARG A 408 -3.73 18.90 2.52
C ARG A 408 -2.34 18.59 3.09
N HIS A 409 -1.35 18.33 2.25
CA HIS A 409 0.00 17.93 2.67
C HIS A 409 1.01 19.08 2.55
N GLU A 410 1.53 19.57 3.69
CA GLU A 410 2.42 20.73 3.72
C GLU A 410 3.68 20.57 2.87
N ILE A 411 4.24 19.35 2.82
CA ILE A 411 5.50 19.08 2.13
C ILE A 411 5.42 19.34 0.61
N LEU A 412 4.24 19.16 0.00
CA LEU A 412 4.01 19.34 -1.44
C LEU A 412 3.97 20.83 -1.85
N ARG A 413 3.84 21.73 -0.87
CA ARG A 413 3.83 23.20 -1.01
C ARG A 413 4.89 23.87 -0.12
N THR A 414 5.97 23.15 0.16
CA THR A 414 7.07 23.62 0.99
C THR A 414 8.19 24.23 0.14
N ALA A 415 8.62 25.42 0.51
CA ALA A 415 9.82 26.07 0.03
C ALA A 415 11.04 25.74 0.90
N PHE A 416 12.22 25.67 0.28
CA PHE A 416 13.49 25.42 0.94
C PHE A 416 14.36 26.67 0.83
N LEU A 417 14.45 27.43 1.93
CA LEU A 417 15.02 28.78 1.92
C LEU A 417 16.20 28.89 2.88
N ALA A 418 17.23 29.62 2.43
CA ALA A 418 18.35 29.97 3.29
C ALA A 418 17.90 30.70 4.56
N ASN A 419 18.62 30.48 5.66
CA ASN A 419 18.39 31.18 6.90
C ASN A 419 18.81 32.65 6.73
N PRO A 420 17.92 33.63 6.97
CA PRO A 420 18.30 35.03 6.94
C PRO A 420 19.25 35.46 8.07
N ALA A 421 19.43 34.64 9.12
CA ALA A 421 20.35 34.90 10.22
C ALA A 421 21.76 34.32 9.94
N PRO A 422 22.82 35.15 9.81
CA PRO A 422 24.07 34.74 9.16
C PRO A 422 25.08 33.90 9.97
N ASN A 423 24.69 33.13 11.01
CA ASN A 423 25.68 32.43 11.86
C ASN A 423 25.19 31.17 12.62
N THR A 424 24.17 30.44 12.13
CA THR A 424 23.78 29.15 12.73
C THR A 424 24.21 27.99 11.85
N ARG A 425 24.58 26.85 12.47
CA ARG A 425 24.97 25.59 11.81
C ARG A 425 23.93 25.04 10.82
N ASP A 426 22.71 25.58 10.84
CA ASP A 426 21.57 25.24 10.00
C ASP A 426 21.23 26.38 9.01
N ASP A 427 21.82 26.31 7.82
CA ASP A 427 21.73 27.36 6.81
C ASP A 427 20.43 27.35 5.99
N VAL A 428 19.56 26.35 6.11
CA VAL A 428 18.32 26.23 5.31
C VAL A 428 17.15 25.71 6.15
N HIS A 429 15.97 26.26 5.89
CA HIS A 429 14.71 25.92 6.54
C HIS A 429 13.67 25.46 5.51
N GLN A 430 12.74 24.63 5.98
CA GLN A 430 11.48 24.38 5.27
C GLN A 430 10.47 25.47 5.64
N VAL A 431 9.86 26.07 4.63
CA VAL A 431 8.93 27.19 4.73
C VAL A 431 7.62 26.79 4.07
N ILE A 432 6.58 26.62 4.86
CA ILE A 432 5.29 26.11 4.41
C ILE A 432 4.47 27.28 3.85
N LEU A 433 4.10 27.19 2.57
CA LEU A 433 3.31 28.22 1.89
C LEU A 433 1.81 28.00 2.11
N ASP A 434 1.04 29.07 2.27
CA ASP A 434 -0.40 29.00 2.49
C ASP A 434 -1.20 28.45 1.30
N LYS A 435 -0.67 28.61 0.08
CA LYS A 435 -1.29 28.17 -1.16
C LYS A 435 -0.36 27.24 -1.94
N PRO A 436 -0.92 26.24 -2.64
CA PRO A 436 -0.19 25.50 -3.66
C PRO A 436 0.43 26.43 -4.71
N THR A 437 1.65 26.10 -5.13
CA THR A 437 2.37 26.78 -6.23
C THR A 437 2.32 25.97 -7.52
N TRP A 438 1.76 24.77 -7.46
CA TRP A 438 1.56 23.85 -8.57
C TRP A 438 0.14 23.26 -8.51
N SER A 439 -0.40 22.96 -9.69
CA SER A 439 -1.68 22.27 -9.92
C SER A 439 -1.48 21.24 -11.04
N LEU A 440 -2.42 20.32 -11.24
CA LEU A 440 -2.36 19.40 -12.37
C LEU A 440 -2.26 20.18 -13.69
N LYS A 441 -1.27 19.84 -14.53
CA LYS A 441 -1.20 20.30 -15.92
C LYS A 441 -1.68 19.20 -16.85
N CYS A 442 -2.56 19.51 -17.78
CA CYS A 442 -2.98 18.59 -18.84
C CYS A 442 -2.45 19.09 -20.17
N THR A 443 -1.69 18.24 -20.86
CA THR A 443 -1.00 18.57 -22.12
C THR A 443 -1.40 17.59 -23.20
N GLU A 444 -1.98 18.10 -24.29
CA GLU A 444 -2.25 17.29 -25.47
C GLU A 444 -0.96 17.04 -26.26
N VAL A 445 -0.69 15.79 -26.61
CA VAL A 445 0.43 15.34 -27.44
C VAL A 445 -0.09 14.51 -28.61
N ALA A 446 0.69 14.37 -29.69
CA ALA A 446 0.23 13.67 -30.88
C ALA A 446 0.10 12.16 -30.67
N ASN A 447 0.97 11.56 -29.84
CA ASN A 447 1.01 10.12 -29.59
C ASN A 447 1.82 9.76 -28.32
N GLU A 448 1.83 8.48 -27.96
CA GLU A 448 2.56 7.94 -26.81
C GLU A 448 4.08 8.20 -26.86
N ALA A 449 4.70 8.18 -28.05
CA ALA A 449 6.15 8.41 -28.16
C ALA A 449 6.51 9.86 -27.80
N GLU A 450 5.67 10.82 -28.20
CA GLU A 450 5.81 12.22 -27.79
C GLU A 450 5.54 12.41 -26.29
N ALA A 451 4.57 11.69 -25.70
CA ALA A 451 4.36 11.69 -24.25
C ALA A 451 5.62 11.23 -23.48
N ARG A 452 6.26 10.16 -23.96
CA ARG A 452 7.51 9.63 -23.37
C ARG A 452 8.68 10.61 -23.51
N GLU A 453 8.77 11.32 -24.63
CA GLU A 453 9.79 12.36 -24.81
C GLU A 453 9.54 13.57 -23.91
N ALA A 454 8.28 14.01 -23.79
CA ALA A 454 7.89 15.08 -22.87
C ALA A 454 8.17 14.71 -21.40
N MET A 455 7.99 13.44 -21.02
CA MET A 455 8.40 12.94 -19.70
C MET A 455 9.92 13.06 -19.47
N LYS A 456 10.75 12.71 -20.47
CA LYS A 456 12.21 12.87 -20.37
C LYS A 456 12.61 14.33 -20.21
N GLN A 457 11.99 15.23 -20.98
CA GLN A 457 12.20 16.67 -20.85
C GLN A 457 11.81 17.15 -19.45
N LEU A 458 10.67 16.73 -18.93
CA LEU A 458 10.21 17.06 -17.57
C LEU A 458 11.20 16.58 -16.48
N HIS A 459 11.87 15.44 -16.69
CA HIS A 459 12.92 14.95 -15.80
C HIS A 459 14.17 15.84 -15.79
N GLU A 460 14.55 16.40 -16.93
CA GLU A 460 15.72 17.29 -17.05
C GLU A 460 15.45 18.69 -16.50
N GLU A 461 14.19 19.12 -16.43
CA GLU A 461 13.84 20.44 -15.91
C GLU A 461 14.18 20.60 -14.41
N PRO A 462 14.93 21.65 -14.03
CA PRO A 462 15.24 21.92 -12.63
C PRO A 462 13.99 22.26 -11.81
N TYR A 463 14.11 22.12 -10.49
CA TYR A 463 13.09 22.50 -9.51
C TYR A 463 13.43 23.85 -8.87
N ASP A 464 12.44 24.74 -8.82
CA ASP A 464 12.52 25.99 -8.06
C ASP A 464 12.07 25.75 -6.61
N LEU A 465 13.01 25.26 -5.81
CA LEU A 465 12.79 24.93 -4.40
C LEU A 465 12.57 26.17 -3.53
N GLU A 466 13.13 27.31 -3.90
CA GLU A 466 13.02 28.56 -3.13
C GLU A 466 11.62 29.16 -3.25
N SER A 467 11.01 29.09 -4.43
CA SER A 467 9.61 29.50 -4.62
C SER A 467 8.60 28.42 -4.20
N GLY A 468 9.07 27.33 -3.60
CA GLY A 468 8.22 26.24 -3.12
C GLY A 468 7.52 25.48 -4.23
N ARG A 469 8.21 25.18 -5.33
CA ARG A 469 7.76 24.27 -6.40
C ARG A 469 8.51 22.93 -6.36
N PRO A 470 8.32 22.10 -5.31
CA PRO A 470 9.06 20.85 -5.17
C PRO A 470 8.45 19.68 -5.94
N LEU A 471 7.29 19.87 -6.57
CA LEU A 471 6.45 18.87 -7.22
C LEU A 471 5.98 19.39 -8.58
N LYS A 472 5.89 18.49 -9.56
CA LYS A 472 5.29 18.68 -10.87
C LYS A 472 4.39 17.47 -11.17
N ILE A 473 3.09 17.69 -11.34
CA ILE A 473 2.14 16.67 -11.81
C ILE A 473 1.62 17.10 -13.18
N VAL A 474 1.82 16.24 -14.18
CA VAL A 474 1.47 16.50 -15.58
C VAL A 474 0.78 15.27 -16.17
N ASP A 475 -0.39 15.44 -16.74
CA ASP A 475 -1.08 14.45 -17.57
C ASP A 475 -0.80 14.74 -19.05
N PHE A 476 -0.18 13.80 -19.75
CA PHE A 476 -0.02 13.84 -21.21
C PHE A 476 -1.08 12.95 -21.85
N HIS A 477 -1.91 13.52 -22.72
CA HIS A 477 -3.01 12.80 -23.38
C HIS A 477 -2.93 12.95 -24.89
N TRP A 478 -3.37 11.95 -25.63
CA TRP A 478 -3.42 11.98 -27.10
C TRP A 478 -4.77 11.50 -27.62
N SER A 479 -5.03 11.72 -28.91
CA SER A 479 -6.32 11.60 -29.64
C SER A 479 -7.22 10.37 -29.41
N SER A 480 -6.82 9.37 -28.62
CA SER A 480 -7.71 8.36 -28.03
C SER A 480 -8.06 8.74 -26.57
N ALA A 481 -9.32 9.08 -26.29
CA ALA A 481 -9.84 9.51 -24.98
C ALA A 481 -9.76 8.47 -23.83
N HIS A 482 -8.93 7.44 -23.99
CA HIS A 482 -8.84 6.27 -23.13
C HIS A 482 -7.40 5.90 -22.75
N ARG A 483 -6.39 6.66 -23.19
CA ARG A 483 -5.00 6.38 -22.80
C ARG A 483 -4.18 7.65 -22.59
N HIS A 484 -3.64 7.80 -21.40
CA HIS A 484 -2.91 8.98 -20.94
C HIS A 484 -1.64 8.52 -20.22
N LEU A 485 -0.66 9.42 -20.13
CA LEU A 485 0.55 9.25 -19.35
C LEU A 485 0.58 10.31 -18.25
N LEU A 486 0.23 9.91 -17.02
CA LEU A 486 0.33 10.77 -15.85
C LEU A 486 1.72 10.67 -15.26
N VAL A 487 2.39 11.81 -15.17
CA VAL A 487 3.72 11.92 -14.58
C VAL A 487 3.63 12.62 -13.24
N VAL A 488 4.05 11.94 -12.20
CA VAL A 488 4.29 12.48 -10.86
C VAL A 488 5.79 12.66 -10.72
N ALA A 489 6.24 13.91 -10.71
CA ALA A 489 7.64 14.25 -10.58
C ALA A 489 7.87 15.15 -9.36
N TYR A 490 8.88 14.87 -8.55
CA TYR A 490 9.21 15.67 -7.39
C TYR A 490 10.71 15.66 -7.10
N HIS A 491 11.17 16.70 -6.42
CA HIS A 491 12.53 16.76 -5.88
C HIS A 491 12.65 15.88 -4.64
N ARG A 492 13.79 15.19 -4.45
CA ARG A 492 14.08 14.28 -3.32
C ARG A 492 13.70 14.82 -1.93
N LEU A 493 13.85 16.12 -1.71
CA LEU A 493 13.51 16.75 -0.43
C LEU A 493 12.01 16.73 -0.09
N ALA A 494 11.16 16.53 -1.10
CA ALA A 494 9.71 16.61 -0.99
C ALA A 494 9.04 15.27 -0.66
N GLY A 495 9.72 14.16 -0.92
CA GLY A 495 9.06 12.87 -0.89
C GLY A 495 9.98 11.69 -1.16
N ASP A 496 9.40 10.51 -1.03
CA ASP A 496 10.01 9.21 -1.26
C ASP A 496 8.99 8.25 -1.91
N GLY A 497 9.34 6.96 -2.06
CA GLY A 497 8.45 5.97 -2.68
C GLY A 497 7.08 5.87 -1.99
N VAL A 498 7.05 5.88 -0.66
CA VAL A 498 5.79 5.83 0.12
C VAL A 498 4.96 7.09 -0.10
N THR A 499 5.60 8.25 -0.22
CA THR A 499 4.92 9.51 -0.58
C THR A 499 4.17 9.38 -1.90
N THR A 500 4.78 8.74 -2.90
CA THR A 500 4.14 8.51 -4.20
C THR A 500 2.92 7.60 -4.07
N SER A 501 3.03 6.50 -3.32
CA SER A 501 1.90 5.57 -3.09
C SER A 501 0.74 6.25 -2.35
N LEU A 502 1.03 7.03 -1.31
CA LEU A 502 0.02 7.80 -0.57
C LEU A 502 -0.63 8.86 -1.47
N LEU A 503 0.16 9.55 -2.30
CA LEU A 503 -0.32 10.59 -3.20
C LEU A 503 -1.36 10.01 -4.16
N LEU A 504 -1.03 8.91 -4.83
CA LEU A 504 -1.95 8.24 -5.74
C LEU A 504 -3.19 7.69 -5.03
N SER A 505 -3.01 7.11 -3.84
CA SER A 505 -4.13 6.59 -3.06
C SER A 505 -5.11 7.68 -2.62
N GLU A 506 -4.62 8.85 -2.18
CA GLU A 506 -5.49 9.96 -1.80
C GLU A 506 -6.11 10.66 -3.02
N ILE A 507 -5.38 10.82 -4.12
CA ILE A 507 -5.94 11.34 -5.38
C ILE A 507 -7.08 10.43 -5.85
N SER A 508 -6.87 9.11 -5.82
CA SER A 508 -7.90 8.11 -6.15
C SER A 508 -9.16 8.28 -5.29
N ALA A 509 -9.00 8.30 -3.96
CA ALA A 509 -10.11 8.43 -3.03
C ALA A 509 -10.88 9.75 -3.22
N LEU A 510 -10.17 10.87 -3.37
CA LEU A 510 -10.79 12.19 -3.58
C LEU A 510 -11.43 12.31 -4.94
N TYR A 511 -10.81 11.74 -5.98
CA TYR A 511 -11.42 11.60 -7.28
C TYR A 511 -12.75 10.89 -7.10
N ASP A 512 -12.80 9.72 -6.47
CA ASP A 512 -14.04 8.94 -6.24
C ASP A 512 -15.08 9.60 -5.31
N GLY A 513 -14.78 10.78 -4.75
CA GLY A 513 -15.69 11.56 -3.92
C GLY A 513 -15.68 11.15 -2.45
N ALA A 514 -14.66 10.40 -2.01
CA ALA A 514 -14.47 10.07 -0.61
C ALA A 514 -14.15 11.33 0.21
N VAL A 515 -14.61 11.35 1.46
CA VAL A 515 -14.25 12.39 2.42
C VAL A 515 -13.07 11.89 3.25
N LEU A 516 -11.90 12.52 3.08
CA LEU A 516 -10.71 12.19 3.86
C LEU A 516 -10.77 12.83 5.26
N PRO A 517 -10.10 12.25 6.28
CA PRO A 517 -10.06 12.81 7.64
C PRO A 517 -9.57 14.26 7.64
N ALA A 518 -10.17 15.17 8.42
CA ALA A 518 -9.84 16.61 8.34
C ALA A 518 -8.36 16.95 8.66
N THR A 519 -7.70 16.13 9.47
CA THR A 519 -6.30 16.29 9.87
C THR A 519 -5.43 15.18 9.31
N VAL A 520 -4.22 15.54 8.87
CA VAL A 520 -3.18 14.58 8.46
C VAL A 520 -1.87 14.90 9.18
N PRO A 521 -1.06 13.88 9.54
CA PRO A 521 0.28 14.10 10.05
C PRO A 521 1.13 14.88 9.05
N GLN A 522 1.94 15.81 9.56
CA GLN A 522 2.76 16.69 8.72
C GLN A 522 4.24 16.41 8.93
N PHE A 523 4.98 16.28 7.82
CA PHE A 523 6.42 16.00 7.83
C PHE A 523 7.21 17.01 8.65
N SER A 524 6.82 18.28 8.61
CA SER A 524 7.47 19.38 9.34
C SER A 524 7.60 19.10 10.83
N LYS A 525 6.54 18.55 11.45
CA LYS A 525 6.52 18.17 12.87
C LYS A 525 7.37 16.93 13.14
N ILE A 526 7.33 15.95 12.25
CA ILE A 526 8.12 14.72 12.40
C ILE A 526 9.62 15.03 12.29
N ALA A 527 10.01 15.91 11.37
CA ALA A 527 11.38 16.40 11.23
C ALA A 527 11.87 17.10 12.51
N MET A 528 11.02 17.91 13.15
CA MET A 528 11.35 18.55 14.43
C MET A 528 11.51 17.53 15.57
N ARG A 529 10.61 16.54 15.65
CA ARG A 529 10.70 15.46 16.65
C ARG A 529 12.01 14.69 16.49
N GLN A 530 12.35 14.28 15.26
CA GLN A 530 13.60 13.57 14.95
C GLN A 530 14.84 14.37 15.38
N ARG A 531 14.85 15.69 15.17
CA ARG A 531 15.94 16.54 15.63
C ARG A 531 16.02 16.62 17.14
N ALA A 532 14.89 16.84 17.81
CA ALA A 532 14.84 16.90 19.26
C ALA A 532 15.37 15.60 19.89
N ASP A 533 14.94 14.44 19.34
CA ASP A 533 15.41 13.13 19.78
C ASP A 533 16.94 12.99 19.63
N TYR A 534 17.50 13.46 18.50
CA TYR A 534 18.95 13.46 18.29
C TYR A 534 19.70 14.40 19.23
N GLU A 535 19.26 15.65 19.36
CA GLU A 535 19.92 16.69 20.17
C GLU A 535 19.86 16.37 21.67
N GLN A 536 18.81 15.67 22.12
CA GLN A 536 18.64 15.25 23.50
C GLN A 536 19.29 13.90 23.80
N GLY A 537 20.02 13.31 22.85
CA GLY A 537 20.74 12.04 23.03
C GLY A 537 19.84 10.80 23.06
N GLN A 538 18.56 10.90 22.66
CA GLN A 538 17.64 9.75 22.62
C GLN A 538 18.05 8.71 21.58
N LEU A 539 18.90 9.09 20.62
CA LEU A 539 19.45 8.20 19.59
C LEU A 539 20.84 7.64 19.97
N ASP A 540 21.44 8.04 21.10
CA ASP A 540 22.84 7.72 21.40
C ASP A 540 23.09 6.22 21.53
N ALA A 541 22.16 5.47 22.12
CA ALA A 541 22.26 4.02 22.23
C ALA A 541 22.23 3.34 20.86
N ASP A 542 21.35 3.80 19.96
CA ASP A 542 21.24 3.28 18.60
C ASP A 542 22.47 3.65 17.75
N ILE A 543 22.98 4.87 17.90
CA ILE A 543 24.23 5.32 17.26
C ILE A 543 25.41 4.46 17.74
N ALA A 544 25.51 4.20 19.04
CA ALA A 544 26.56 3.36 19.62
C ALA A 544 26.51 1.92 19.10
N TYR A 545 25.30 1.36 18.93
CA TYR A 545 25.15 0.05 18.27
C TYR A 545 25.74 0.07 16.87
N TRP A 546 25.35 1.03 16.03
CA TRP A 546 25.87 1.09 14.65
C TRP A 546 27.38 1.29 14.61
N ILE A 547 27.95 2.13 15.49
CA ILE A 547 29.41 2.28 15.61
C ILE A 547 30.06 0.94 15.93
N SER A 548 29.52 0.17 16.89
CA SER A 548 30.08 -1.13 17.29
C SER A 548 30.04 -2.17 16.17
N GLN A 549 29.09 -2.09 15.23
CA GLN A 549 29.00 -3.02 14.10
C GLN A 549 30.09 -2.81 13.04
N HIS A 550 30.76 -1.64 13.06
CA HIS A 550 31.79 -1.25 12.09
C HIS A 550 33.16 -1.03 12.75
N ASP A 551 33.31 -1.38 14.03
CA ASP A 551 34.57 -1.33 14.79
C ASP A 551 35.41 -2.59 14.50
N ASN A 552 36.15 -2.55 13.39
CA ASN A 552 37.02 -3.65 12.94
C ASN A 552 38.40 -3.59 13.61
N ASN A 553 38.55 -4.20 14.79
CA ASN A 553 39.83 -4.53 15.44
C ASN A 553 40.91 -3.42 15.35
N ASN A 554 40.56 -2.19 15.77
CA ASN A 554 41.44 -1.00 15.88
C ASN A 554 41.85 -0.27 14.59
N ASN A 555 41.40 -0.66 13.39
CA ASN A 555 41.69 0.14 12.19
C ASN A 555 40.59 1.17 11.85
N ASN A 556 39.37 1.04 12.39
CA ASN A 556 38.29 2.02 12.24
C ASN A 556 37.95 2.39 10.78
N VAL A 557 38.24 1.53 9.81
CA VAL A 557 37.92 1.73 8.39
C VAL A 557 36.88 0.70 7.97
N VAL A 558 35.79 1.16 7.39
CA VAL A 558 34.77 0.28 6.81
C VAL A 558 35.31 -0.34 5.51
N PRO A 559 35.36 -1.68 5.38
CA PRO A 559 35.95 -2.33 4.22
C PRO A 559 35.12 -2.05 2.97
N VAL A 560 35.82 -1.78 1.86
CA VAL A 560 35.20 -1.52 0.56
C VAL A 560 34.96 -2.85 -0.14
N MET A 561 33.73 -3.09 -0.59
CA MET A 561 33.39 -4.28 -1.35
C MET A 561 34.19 -4.31 -2.66
N PRO A 562 34.87 -5.43 -2.98
CA PRO A 562 35.51 -5.60 -4.28
C PRO A 562 34.53 -5.42 -5.44
N VAL A 563 35.05 -4.98 -6.59
CA VAL A 563 34.26 -4.91 -7.82
C VAL A 563 33.78 -6.32 -8.18
N LEU A 564 32.53 -6.45 -8.63
CA LEU A 564 31.94 -7.74 -8.99
C LEU A 564 32.62 -8.29 -10.25
N GLY A 565 32.98 -9.58 -10.24
CA GLY A 565 33.58 -10.29 -11.38
C GLY A 565 32.55 -10.62 -12.46
N LEU A 566 31.98 -9.57 -13.07
CA LEU A 566 31.04 -9.66 -14.18
C LEU A 566 31.78 -9.56 -15.54
N PRO A 567 31.30 -10.24 -16.60
CA PRO A 567 32.04 -10.38 -17.86
C PRO A 567 32.37 -9.07 -18.58
N HIS A 568 31.49 -8.06 -18.49
CA HIS A 568 31.65 -6.77 -19.16
C HIS A 568 32.08 -5.66 -18.18
N CYS A 569 32.63 -6.04 -17.03
CA CYS A 569 33.20 -5.11 -16.07
C CYS A 569 34.36 -4.33 -16.73
N ARG A 570 34.30 -3.00 -16.66
CA ARG A 570 35.25 -2.11 -17.35
C ARG A 570 36.63 -2.09 -16.71
N SER A 571 36.72 -2.35 -15.41
CA SER A 571 37.98 -2.41 -14.69
C SER A 571 37.86 -3.32 -13.46
N PRO A 572 38.78 -4.27 -13.24
CA PRO A 572 38.78 -5.13 -12.06
C PRO A 572 39.15 -4.37 -10.77
N GLU A 573 39.81 -3.21 -10.91
CA GLU A 573 40.13 -2.29 -9.82
C GLU A 573 39.30 -1.01 -9.99
N ARG A 574 38.79 -0.45 -8.89
CA ARG A 574 38.12 0.86 -8.94
C ARG A 574 39.13 1.88 -9.44
N SER A 575 38.83 2.53 -10.56
CA SER A 575 39.67 3.63 -11.03
C SER A 575 39.59 4.77 -10.01
N ASN A 576 40.73 5.43 -9.74
CA ASN A 576 40.79 6.63 -8.90
C ASN A 576 40.16 7.88 -9.56
N GLY A 577 39.33 7.68 -10.59
CA GLY A 577 38.66 8.74 -11.35
C GLY A 577 37.18 8.82 -10.96
N PRO A 578 36.60 10.02 -10.85
CA PRO A 578 35.27 10.18 -10.30
C PRO A 578 34.19 9.56 -11.22
N PRO A 579 33.26 8.75 -10.70
CA PRO A 579 31.99 8.49 -11.37
C PRO A 579 31.15 9.77 -11.29
N SER A 580 31.35 10.69 -12.22
CA SER A 580 30.75 12.03 -12.16
C SER A 580 29.24 12.06 -12.37
N SER A 581 28.63 10.99 -12.87
CA SER A 581 27.20 10.98 -13.23
C SER A 581 26.31 10.09 -12.38
N TRP A 582 26.84 9.20 -11.52
CA TRP A 582 26.05 8.22 -10.75
C TRP A 582 24.99 7.48 -11.59
N SER A 583 25.26 7.30 -12.89
CA SER A 583 24.33 6.73 -13.85
C SER A 583 24.31 5.21 -13.73
N GLN A 584 23.14 4.59 -13.83
CA GLN A 584 23.01 3.15 -13.65
C GLN A 584 22.40 2.50 -14.90
N HIS A 585 22.89 1.32 -15.25
CA HIS A 585 22.19 0.40 -16.14
C HIS A 585 21.13 -0.34 -15.32
N THR A 586 19.87 -0.30 -15.77
CA THR A 586 18.74 -0.91 -15.06
C THR A 586 18.12 -2.01 -15.91
N GLY A 587 17.84 -3.16 -15.29
CA GLY A 587 17.08 -4.25 -15.89
C GLY A 587 15.94 -4.64 -14.97
N VAL A 588 14.77 -4.88 -15.56
CA VAL A 588 13.54 -5.23 -14.86
C VAL A 588 13.10 -6.61 -15.32
N PHE A 589 13.02 -7.54 -14.39
CA PHE A 589 12.77 -8.95 -14.67
C PHE A 589 11.62 -9.46 -13.81
N ARG A 590 10.75 -10.28 -14.39
CA ARG A 590 9.67 -10.95 -13.65
C ARG A 590 10.10 -12.36 -13.26
N LEU A 591 9.93 -12.73 -11.99
CA LEU A 591 10.12 -14.12 -11.57
C LEU A 591 9.09 -15.01 -12.26
N SER A 592 9.49 -16.22 -12.65
CA SER A 592 8.54 -17.19 -13.21
C SER A 592 7.61 -17.71 -12.11
N PRO A 593 6.34 -18.04 -12.43
CA PRO A 593 5.40 -18.59 -11.46
C PRO A 593 5.94 -19.80 -10.70
N THR A 594 6.74 -20.64 -11.37
CA THR A 594 7.38 -21.81 -10.79
C THR A 594 8.38 -21.43 -9.70
N VAL A 595 9.29 -20.49 -9.98
CA VAL A 595 10.28 -20.03 -9.00
C VAL A 595 9.59 -19.30 -7.86
N SER A 596 8.59 -18.46 -8.15
CA SER A 596 7.78 -17.79 -7.12
C SER A 596 7.12 -18.78 -6.16
N ALA A 597 6.55 -19.88 -6.68
CA ALA A 597 5.93 -20.91 -5.86
C ALA A 597 6.95 -21.66 -4.98
N GLN A 598 8.13 -21.96 -5.52
CA GLN A 598 9.22 -22.60 -4.78
C GLN A 598 9.74 -21.70 -3.65
N VAL A 599 9.91 -20.40 -3.91
CA VAL A 599 10.29 -19.42 -2.88
C VAL A 599 9.23 -19.37 -1.78
N LYS A 600 7.94 -19.28 -2.16
CA LYS A 600 6.83 -19.27 -1.19
C LYS A 600 6.85 -20.50 -0.28
N GLU A 601 7.09 -21.68 -0.85
CA GLU A 601 7.14 -22.93 -0.07
C GLU A 601 8.38 -23.00 0.84
N ALA A 602 9.58 -22.66 0.35
CA ALA A 602 10.79 -22.63 1.15
C ALA A 602 10.68 -21.63 2.32
N VAL A 603 10.14 -20.44 2.07
CA VAL A 603 9.89 -19.41 3.09
C VAL A 603 8.92 -19.93 4.17
N ARG A 604 7.85 -20.62 3.76
CA ARG A 604 6.86 -21.23 4.67
C ARG A 604 7.50 -22.30 5.55
N GLN A 605 8.32 -23.18 4.99
CA GLN A 605 8.97 -24.27 5.74
C GLN A 605 10.02 -23.75 6.73
N GLN A 606 10.83 -22.77 6.31
CA GLN A 606 11.90 -22.21 7.12
C GLN A 606 11.42 -21.14 8.12
N LYS A 607 10.14 -20.74 8.06
CA LYS A 607 9.51 -19.72 8.91
C LYS A 607 10.30 -18.40 8.90
N VAL A 608 10.62 -17.94 7.71
CA VAL A 608 11.30 -16.66 7.46
C VAL A 608 10.40 -15.74 6.64
N SER A 609 10.77 -14.47 6.49
CA SER A 609 10.09 -13.59 5.53
C SER A 609 10.67 -13.76 4.13
N ARG A 610 9.89 -13.42 3.09
CA ARG A 610 10.37 -13.39 1.70
C ARG A 610 11.55 -12.42 1.53
N MET A 611 11.49 -11.27 2.20
CA MET A 611 12.57 -10.29 2.28
C MET A 611 13.88 -10.92 2.78
N GLN A 612 13.84 -11.63 3.92
CA GLN A 612 15.03 -12.29 4.49
C GLN A 612 15.58 -13.37 3.54
N PHE A 613 14.70 -14.11 2.87
CA PHE A 613 15.09 -15.14 1.92
C PHE A 613 15.82 -14.55 0.71
N PHE A 614 15.24 -13.54 0.07
CA PHE A 614 15.87 -12.87 -1.07
C PHE A 614 17.19 -12.19 -0.69
N MET A 615 17.26 -11.58 0.49
CA MET A 615 18.49 -10.96 0.99
C MET A 615 19.60 -11.99 1.24
N ALA A 616 19.28 -13.19 1.72
CA ALA A 616 20.24 -14.27 1.89
C ALA A 616 20.82 -14.75 0.54
N VAL A 617 19.96 -14.85 -0.48
CA VAL A 617 20.38 -15.17 -1.85
C VAL A 617 21.26 -14.05 -2.40
N TYR A 618 20.86 -12.78 -2.24
CA TYR A 618 21.63 -11.62 -2.68
C TYR A 618 23.03 -11.57 -2.05
N ALA A 619 23.13 -11.74 -0.73
CA ALA A 619 24.42 -11.81 -0.04
C ALA A 619 25.32 -12.92 -0.60
N SER A 620 24.74 -14.07 -0.95
CA SER A 620 25.47 -15.19 -1.57
C SER A 620 25.93 -14.89 -3.00
N VAL A 621 25.11 -14.20 -3.79
CA VAL A 621 25.47 -13.73 -5.13
C VAL A 621 26.67 -12.78 -5.04
N LEU A 622 26.60 -11.80 -4.15
CA LEU A 622 27.71 -10.85 -3.94
C LEU A 622 28.99 -11.58 -3.56
N ALA A 623 28.93 -12.48 -2.58
CA ALA A 623 30.10 -13.26 -2.14
C ALA A 623 30.68 -14.17 -3.24
N LYS A 624 29.84 -14.70 -4.14
CA LYS A 624 30.27 -15.52 -5.30
C LYS A 624 30.94 -14.65 -6.37
N LEU A 625 30.41 -13.46 -6.63
CA LEU A 625 30.90 -12.57 -7.69
C LEU A 625 32.14 -11.78 -7.30
N THR A 626 32.32 -11.42 -6.03
CA THR A 626 33.53 -10.74 -5.54
C THR A 626 34.76 -11.65 -5.49
N ASN A 627 34.57 -12.97 -5.52
CA ASN A 627 35.66 -13.95 -5.55
C ASN A 627 36.27 -14.17 -6.94
N LYS A 628 35.52 -13.90 -8.02
CA LYS A 628 36.01 -14.16 -9.38
C LYS A 628 37.11 -13.18 -9.82
N THR A 629 37.19 -11.99 -9.21
CA THR A 629 38.16 -10.95 -9.58
C THR A 629 39.59 -11.24 -9.11
N SER A 630 39.82 -12.21 -8.23
CA SER A 630 41.18 -12.61 -7.80
C SER A 630 41.84 -13.66 -8.72
N SER A 631 41.28 -13.97 -9.88
CA SER A 631 41.86 -14.91 -10.85
C SER A 631 43.02 -14.29 -11.66
N SER A 632 44.03 -13.76 -10.97
CA SER A 632 45.39 -13.99 -11.46
C SER A 632 45.75 -15.39 -10.95
N GLU A 633 45.90 -16.34 -11.87
CA GLU A 633 46.22 -17.75 -11.57
C GLU A 633 47.54 -17.91 -10.78
N ALA A 634 48.28 -16.83 -10.53
CA ALA A 634 49.49 -16.81 -9.71
C ALA A 634 49.24 -16.66 -8.19
N ALA A 635 48.06 -16.22 -7.73
CA ALA A 635 47.79 -16.01 -6.29
C ALA A 635 47.13 -17.21 -5.58
N ALA A 636 46.51 -18.13 -6.34
CA ALA A 636 45.74 -19.25 -5.79
C ALA A 636 46.57 -20.33 -5.05
N ALA A 637 47.90 -20.26 -5.10
CA ALA A 637 48.79 -21.27 -4.50
C ALA A 637 49.50 -20.82 -3.22
N LYS A 638 49.21 -19.63 -2.67
CA LYS A 638 49.87 -19.14 -1.44
C LYS A 638 48.97 -18.57 -0.35
N ASP A 639 47.68 -18.38 -0.58
CA ASP A 639 46.77 -17.78 0.41
C ASP A 639 45.89 -18.83 1.08
N ASP A 640 46.48 -19.61 1.99
CA ASP A 640 45.72 -20.37 3.02
C ASP A 640 45.22 -19.44 4.16
N TYR A 641 45.42 -18.13 4.00
CA TYR A 641 44.98 -17.08 4.91
C TYR A 641 44.07 -16.11 4.13
N ILE A 642 42.77 -16.43 4.08
CA ILE A 642 41.77 -15.45 3.62
C ILE A 642 41.71 -14.36 4.69
N ASP A 643 42.05 -13.14 4.28
CA ASP A 643 41.97 -11.93 5.11
C ASP A 643 40.60 -11.86 5.81
N ASP A 644 40.60 -11.51 7.09
CA ASP A 644 39.38 -11.44 7.91
C ASP A 644 38.33 -10.52 7.26
N ASP A 645 38.82 -9.44 6.64
CA ASP A 645 38.05 -8.44 5.89
C ASP A 645 37.26 -9.00 4.69
N ARG A 646 37.60 -10.18 4.17
CA ARG A 646 36.89 -10.82 3.04
C ARG A 646 35.77 -11.78 3.47
N ARG A 647 35.56 -11.97 4.78
CA ARG A 647 34.50 -12.85 5.32
C ARG A 647 33.15 -12.16 5.44
N THR A 648 33.14 -10.83 5.37
CA THR A 648 31.96 -10.01 5.64
C THR A 648 31.68 -9.07 4.48
N THR A 649 30.45 -8.61 4.40
CA THR A 649 30.01 -7.63 3.41
C THR A 649 28.97 -6.73 4.06
N THR A 650 29.15 -5.42 3.97
CA THR A 650 28.13 -4.46 4.39
C THR A 650 27.17 -4.24 3.23
N ILE A 651 25.88 -4.51 3.47
CA ILE A 651 24.80 -4.24 2.53
C ILE A 651 23.95 -3.10 3.09
N GLY A 652 23.73 -2.06 2.29
CA GLY A 652 22.77 -1.02 2.61
C GLY A 652 21.36 -1.55 2.43
N VAL A 653 20.59 -1.67 3.52
CA VAL A 653 19.19 -2.10 3.45
C VAL A 653 18.31 -0.87 3.43
N ALA A 654 17.47 -0.74 2.40
CA ALA A 654 16.48 0.33 2.32
C ALA A 654 15.42 0.17 3.41
N ASP A 655 15.17 1.26 4.12
CA ASP A 655 14.17 1.32 5.18
C ASP A 655 13.26 2.54 4.99
N THR A 656 11.98 2.36 5.30
CA THR A 656 10.99 3.43 5.18
C THR A 656 11.15 4.50 6.24
N ASN A 657 11.84 4.18 7.35
CA ASN A 657 12.06 5.01 8.54
C ASN A 657 10.79 5.59 9.15
N ARG A 658 9.67 4.87 8.96
CA ARG A 658 8.34 5.21 9.49
C ARG A 658 8.05 4.28 10.66
N ALA A 659 8.41 4.73 11.85
CA ALA A 659 8.37 3.90 13.05
C ALA A 659 6.97 3.78 13.66
N THR A 660 6.08 4.72 13.34
CA THR A 660 4.74 4.85 13.91
C THR A 660 3.67 4.88 12.83
N VAL A 661 2.41 4.62 13.22
CA VAL A 661 1.25 4.75 12.32
C VAL A 661 1.11 6.19 11.81
N GLU A 662 1.45 7.17 12.64
CA GLU A 662 1.48 8.58 12.25
C GLU A 662 2.47 8.84 11.11
N ASP A 663 3.69 8.30 11.21
CA ASP A 663 4.72 8.44 10.17
C ASP A 663 4.31 7.73 8.86
N MET A 664 3.61 6.60 8.97
CA MET A 664 3.08 5.86 7.82
C MET A 664 2.02 6.63 7.02
N ALA A 665 1.31 7.57 7.66
CA ALA A 665 0.31 8.41 7.01
C ALA A 665 0.88 9.75 6.51
N ALA A 666 2.16 10.05 6.79
CA ALA A 666 2.80 11.29 6.41
C ALA A 666 3.53 11.19 5.06
N MET A 667 3.27 12.15 4.18
CA MET A 667 4.08 12.39 2.97
C MET A 667 5.35 13.17 3.33
N GLY A 668 6.48 12.80 2.75
CA GLY A 668 7.76 13.51 2.92
C GLY A 668 8.99 12.64 2.72
N PHE A 669 10.17 13.18 2.99
CA PHE A 669 11.44 12.48 2.78
C PHE A 669 11.89 11.72 4.03
N PHE A 670 11.51 10.43 4.14
CA PHE A 670 11.88 9.56 5.25
C PHE A 670 12.94 8.52 4.89
N ALA A 671 12.98 8.10 3.62
CA ALA A 671 13.82 7.01 3.12
C ALA A 671 15.22 6.99 3.76
N ASN A 672 15.57 5.84 4.33
CA ASN A 672 16.81 5.63 5.06
C ASN A 672 17.55 4.40 4.52
N LEU A 673 18.85 4.32 4.82
CA LEU A 673 19.69 3.17 4.48
C LEU A 673 20.43 2.68 5.71
N LEU A 674 20.28 1.40 6.01
CA LEU A 674 20.89 0.75 7.16
C LEU A 674 22.14 -0.01 6.72
N PRO A 675 23.35 0.30 7.22
CA PRO A 675 24.59 -0.38 6.84
C PRO A 675 24.71 -1.73 7.57
N VAL A 676 23.97 -2.75 7.11
CA VAL A 676 23.92 -4.05 7.77
C VAL A 676 25.17 -4.86 7.44
N HIS A 677 25.96 -5.19 8.46
CA HIS A 677 27.18 -5.98 8.33
C HIS A 677 26.87 -7.48 8.37
N ILE A 678 27.13 -8.19 7.26
CA ILE A 678 26.70 -9.57 7.06
C ILE A 678 27.91 -10.48 6.89
N GLU A 679 27.97 -11.56 7.66
CA GLU A 679 28.91 -12.64 7.42
C GLU A 679 28.45 -13.49 6.22
N THR A 680 29.34 -13.68 5.25
CA THR A 680 29.07 -14.47 4.03
C THR A 680 29.93 -15.73 3.92
N ARG A 681 30.91 -15.89 4.83
CA ARG A 681 31.86 -17.02 4.86
C ARG A 681 32.13 -17.52 6.27
N GLU A 682 32.43 -18.82 6.37
CA GLU A 682 32.94 -19.43 7.59
C GLU A 682 34.39 -19.02 7.89
N LYS A 683 34.83 -19.27 9.13
CA LYS A 683 36.25 -19.22 9.48
C LYS A 683 37.00 -20.29 8.69
N GLY A 684 37.93 -19.88 7.81
CA GLY A 684 38.56 -20.74 6.81
C GLY A 684 38.06 -20.53 5.37
N GLY A 685 37.14 -19.56 5.15
CA GLY A 685 36.85 -18.99 3.84
C GLY A 685 35.84 -19.75 2.97
N ARG A 686 35.28 -20.85 3.46
CA ARG A 686 34.19 -21.57 2.79
C ARG A 686 32.91 -20.71 2.80
N SER A 687 32.17 -20.74 1.70
CA SER A 687 30.86 -20.08 1.62
C SER A 687 29.86 -20.73 2.58
N LEU A 688 28.99 -19.93 3.18
CA LEU A 688 27.92 -20.43 4.04
C LEU A 688 26.90 -21.25 3.25
N SER A 689 26.33 -22.29 3.88
CA SER A 689 25.19 -23.02 3.31
C SER A 689 23.92 -22.14 3.31
N PRO A 690 22.90 -22.46 2.49
CA PRO A 690 21.64 -21.72 2.49
C PRO A 690 21.01 -21.56 3.87
N PHE A 691 21.00 -22.62 4.68
CA PHE A 691 20.50 -22.59 6.06
C PHE A 691 21.31 -21.66 6.96
N GLN A 692 22.64 -21.71 6.88
CA GLN A 692 23.53 -20.87 7.69
C GLN A 692 23.38 -19.39 7.31
N GLN A 693 23.38 -19.08 6.00
CA GLN A 693 23.22 -17.71 5.52
C GLN A 693 21.87 -17.12 5.95
N LEU A 694 20.80 -17.90 5.85
CA LEU A 694 19.47 -17.47 6.28
C LEU A 694 19.43 -17.19 7.80
N GLY A 695 20.09 -18.04 8.60
CA GLY A 695 20.25 -17.81 10.04
C GLY A 695 21.01 -16.52 10.38
N VAL A 696 22.07 -16.20 9.62
CA VAL A 696 22.81 -14.93 9.75
C VAL A 696 21.91 -13.75 9.42
N ILE A 697 21.24 -13.76 8.27
CA ILE A 697 20.35 -12.66 7.85
C ILE A 697 19.24 -12.42 8.88
N LYS A 698 18.60 -13.49 9.37
CA LYS A 698 17.55 -13.40 10.39
C LYS A 698 18.02 -12.68 11.65
N LYS A 699 19.19 -13.08 12.17
CA LYS A 699 19.80 -12.44 13.34
C LYS A 699 20.14 -10.97 13.07
N LYS A 700 20.87 -10.69 11.99
CA LYS A 700 21.36 -9.35 11.66
C LYS A 700 20.23 -8.37 11.37
N MET A 701 19.18 -8.80 10.68
CA MET A 701 18.01 -7.96 10.43
C MET A 701 17.26 -7.64 11.71
N ARG A 702 17.12 -8.59 12.65
CA ARG A 702 16.50 -8.31 13.95
C ARG A 702 17.24 -7.26 14.76
N GLU A 703 18.57 -7.38 14.82
CA GLU A 703 19.42 -6.41 15.50
C GLU A 703 19.36 -5.05 14.78
N ALA A 704 19.48 -5.02 13.46
CA ALA A 704 19.40 -3.80 12.66
C ALA A 704 18.07 -3.05 12.85
N MET A 705 16.93 -3.76 12.85
CA MET A 705 15.60 -3.16 13.02
C MET A 705 15.39 -2.52 14.40
N GLN A 706 16.06 -3.00 15.46
CA GLN A 706 16.02 -2.37 16.78
C GLN A 706 16.57 -0.94 16.76
N HIS A 707 17.50 -0.66 15.85
CA HIS A 707 18.28 0.57 15.77
C HIS A 707 18.02 1.35 14.46
N ALA A 708 16.96 1.01 13.72
CA ALA A 708 16.67 1.57 12.38
C ALA A 708 16.35 3.08 12.37
N ARG A 709 15.97 3.64 13.52
CA ARG A 709 15.57 5.06 13.66
C ARG A 709 16.69 6.07 13.42
N VAL A 710 17.96 5.62 13.39
CA VAL A 710 19.11 6.50 13.18
C VAL A 710 19.20 6.86 11.69
N PRO A 711 19.12 8.15 11.33
CA PRO A 711 19.27 8.56 9.93
C PRO A 711 20.67 8.23 9.40
N TYR A 712 20.75 7.77 8.14
CA TYR A 712 21.99 7.47 7.45
C TYR A 712 22.98 8.65 7.48
N SER A 713 22.47 9.87 7.39
CA SER A 713 23.29 11.08 7.50
C SER A 713 24.01 11.21 8.85
N VAL A 714 23.37 10.82 9.95
CA VAL A 714 23.99 10.79 11.28
C VAL A 714 25.05 9.70 11.34
N LEU A 715 24.81 8.54 10.74
CA LEU A 715 25.80 7.47 10.69
C LEU A 715 27.06 7.89 9.93
N LEU A 716 26.92 8.59 8.81
CA LEU A 716 28.07 9.13 8.06
C LEU A 716 28.89 10.13 8.89
N GLU A 717 28.26 10.94 9.73
CA GLU A 717 28.94 11.90 10.59
C GLU A 717 29.61 11.26 11.82
N ARG A 718 29.03 10.16 12.34
CA ARG A 718 29.44 9.55 13.62
C ARG A 718 30.33 8.32 13.47
N LEU A 719 30.26 7.60 12.36
CA LEU A 719 31.10 6.44 12.12
C LEU A 719 32.57 6.86 11.95
N PRO A 720 33.52 6.17 12.62
CA PRO A 720 34.92 6.53 12.52
C PRO A 720 35.44 6.28 11.10
N VAL A 721 36.27 7.23 10.62
CA VAL A 721 37.07 7.21 9.38
C VAL A 721 36.43 6.48 8.18
N VAL A 722 35.51 7.15 7.49
CA VAL A 722 35.11 6.78 6.12
C VAL A 722 35.96 7.58 5.13
N PRO A 723 36.95 6.99 4.43
CA PRO A 723 37.88 7.73 3.59
C PRO A 723 37.21 8.60 2.52
N SER A 724 36.14 8.10 1.89
CA SER A 724 35.36 8.87 0.91
C SER A 724 34.82 10.18 1.49
N LEU A 725 34.43 10.21 2.78
CA LEU A 725 33.89 11.42 3.41
C LEU A 725 34.96 12.52 3.66
N GLN A 726 36.25 12.21 3.48
CA GLN A 726 37.33 13.20 3.51
C GLN A 726 37.49 13.94 2.17
N MET A 727 36.77 13.50 1.14
CA MET A 727 36.77 14.04 -0.22
C MET A 727 35.39 14.64 -0.53
N PRO A 728 35.29 15.66 -1.41
CA PRO A 728 33.99 16.13 -1.84
C PRO A 728 33.25 15.02 -2.63
N PRO A 729 31.91 14.92 -2.54
CA PRO A 729 31.13 13.86 -3.17
C PRO A 729 31.36 13.63 -4.66
N LYS A 730 31.62 14.71 -5.41
CA LYS A 730 31.97 14.63 -6.83
C LYS A 730 33.25 13.84 -7.12
N ASP A 731 34.13 13.72 -6.14
CA ASP A 731 35.44 13.06 -6.23
C ASP A 731 35.45 11.70 -5.50
N TRP A 732 34.30 11.20 -5.05
CA TRP A 732 34.20 9.90 -4.38
C TRP A 732 34.58 8.76 -5.33
N PRO A 733 35.59 7.94 -5.01
CA PRO A 733 35.93 6.75 -5.83
C PRO A 733 34.88 5.64 -5.71
N HIS A 734 34.09 5.67 -4.64
CA HIS A 734 32.96 4.78 -4.37
C HIS A 734 32.05 5.39 -3.31
N ALA A 735 30.81 4.91 -3.25
CA ALA A 735 29.87 5.25 -2.19
C ALA A 735 30.47 5.03 -0.79
N PRO A 736 30.15 5.89 0.19
CA PRO A 736 30.56 5.69 1.57
C PRO A 736 29.85 4.46 2.18
N LEU A 737 30.50 3.81 3.15
CA LEU A 737 30.02 2.68 3.96
C LEU A 737 29.74 1.34 3.25
N PHE A 738 29.09 1.35 2.09
CA PHE A 738 28.76 0.13 1.34
C PHE A 738 28.57 0.42 -0.14
N GLN A 739 28.71 -0.62 -0.97
CA GLN A 739 28.55 -0.53 -2.42
C GLN A 739 27.39 -1.38 -2.97
N ALA A 740 26.83 -2.25 -2.15
CA ALA A 740 25.65 -3.04 -2.45
C ALA A 740 24.45 -2.52 -1.67
N VAL A 741 23.30 -2.39 -2.33
CA VAL A 741 22.02 -2.01 -1.72
C VAL A 741 20.96 -3.06 -2.01
N PHE A 742 20.16 -3.36 -0.98
CA PHE A 742 19.01 -4.23 -1.08
C PHE A 742 17.74 -3.43 -0.71
N ASP A 743 16.79 -3.37 -1.63
CA ASP A 743 15.50 -2.71 -1.45
C ASP A 743 14.37 -3.73 -1.65
N TYR A 744 13.43 -3.78 -0.70
CA TYR A 744 12.31 -4.72 -0.74
C TYR A 744 11.01 -3.96 -0.49
N ALA A 745 10.20 -3.88 -1.55
CA ALA A 745 8.87 -3.28 -1.53
C ALA A 745 7.81 -4.40 -1.46
N GLY A 746 7.47 -4.81 -0.23
CA GLY A 746 6.42 -5.80 0.01
C GLY A 746 5.01 -5.18 0.02
N GLY A 747 4.07 -5.77 -0.71
CA GLY A 747 2.64 -5.42 -0.67
C GLY A 747 2.25 -4.14 -1.43
N GLY A 748 3.15 -3.58 -2.24
CA GLY A 748 2.78 -2.57 -3.24
C GLY A 748 1.92 -3.21 -4.33
N VAL A 749 0.84 -2.56 -4.72
CA VAL A 749 0.01 -2.98 -5.86
C VAL A 749 0.59 -2.32 -7.12
N GLU A 750 0.95 -3.11 -8.13
CA GLU A 750 1.46 -2.58 -9.40
C GLU A 750 0.41 -1.82 -10.21
N SER A 751 -0.86 -1.92 -9.80
CA SER A 751 -1.97 -1.19 -10.38
C SER A 751 -2.88 -0.55 -9.34
N VAL A 752 -3.21 0.72 -9.55
CA VAL A 752 -4.14 1.50 -8.74
C VAL A 752 -5.32 1.92 -9.62
N HIS A 753 -6.51 2.13 -9.06
CA HIS A 753 -7.65 2.64 -9.82
C HIS A 753 -7.89 4.11 -9.48
N ILE A 754 -8.26 4.93 -10.47
CA ILE A 754 -8.82 6.27 -10.26
C ILE A 754 -10.09 6.35 -11.08
N GLY A 755 -11.25 6.29 -10.41
CA GLY A 755 -12.51 6.01 -11.07
C GLY A 755 -12.46 4.72 -11.87
N ASP A 756 -12.87 4.79 -13.13
CA ASP A 756 -12.86 3.65 -14.05
C ASP A 756 -11.51 3.39 -14.71
N ALA A 757 -10.54 4.31 -14.56
CA ALA A 757 -9.24 4.19 -15.17
C ALA A 757 -8.31 3.29 -14.34
N VAL A 758 -7.66 2.35 -15.02
CA VAL A 758 -6.60 1.52 -14.42
C VAL A 758 -5.28 2.24 -14.59
N ILE A 759 -4.66 2.57 -13.46
CA ILE A 759 -3.26 3.00 -13.40
C ILE A 759 -2.44 1.73 -13.33
N THR A 760 -1.55 1.52 -14.28
CA THR A 760 -0.50 0.52 -14.13
C THR A 760 0.83 1.25 -14.06
N GLU A 761 1.54 1.11 -12.93
CA GLU A 761 2.98 1.32 -12.94
C GLU A 761 3.52 0.17 -13.77
N GLN A 762 3.90 0.43 -15.03
CA GLN A 762 4.36 -0.66 -15.90
C GLN A 762 5.65 -1.22 -15.30
N GLY A 763 5.54 -2.31 -14.53
CA GLY A 763 6.64 -3.16 -14.10
C GLY A 763 6.93 -4.25 -15.12
N GLY A 764 7.22 -3.86 -16.37
CA GLY A 764 7.63 -4.74 -17.46
C GLY A 764 9.00 -4.37 -18.02
N LEU A 765 9.44 -5.01 -19.11
CA LEU A 765 10.73 -4.69 -19.78
C LEU A 765 10.84 -3.23 -20.26
N GLN A 766 9.72 -2.51 -20.43
CA GLN A 766 9.66 -1.08 -20.77
C GLN A 766 9.58 -0.14 -19.54
N ALA A 767 9.56 -0.70 -18.31
CA ALA A 767 9.47 0.04 -17.05
C ALA A 767 10.65 1.00 -16.83
N SER A 768 11.84 0.57 -17.22
CA SER A 768 13.08 1.33 -17.02
C SER A 768 13.11 2.65 -17.79
N GLU A 769 12.26 2.81 -18.81
CA GLU A 769 12.14 4.06 -19.58
C GLU A 769 11.10 5.02 -19.00
N LEU A 770 10.24 4.55 -18.09
CA LEU A 770 9.07 5.28 -17.56
C LEU A 770 9.22 5.67 -16.09
N VAL A 771 10.34 5.30 -15.48
CA VAL A 771 10.65 5.65 -14.10
C VAL A 771 12.10 6.12 -14.06
N SER A 772 12.30 7.41 -13.78
CA SER A 772 13.60 7.94 -13.39
C SER A 772 13.55 8.27 -11.92
N ARG A 773 14.23 7.47 -11.08
CA ARG A 773 14.41 7.77 -9.66
C ARG A 773 15.71 8.51 -9.46
N GLU A 774 15.83 9.12 -8.28
CA GLU A 774 17.08 9.71 -7.82
C GLU A 774 18.27 8.77 -8.03
N ARG A 775 19.37 9.30 -8.56
CA ARG A 775 20.58 8.51 -8.83
C ARG A 775 21.38 8.32 -7.56
N THR A 776 22.08 7.19 -7.48
CA THR A 776 22.85 6.81 -6.30
C THR A 776 24.27 6.36 -6.67
N PRO A 777 25.26 6.56 -5.79
CA PRO A 777 26.65 6.22 -6.07
C PRO A 777 26.97 4.71 -5.94
N TYR A 778 25.98 3.86 -5.62
CA TYR A 778 26.19 2.44 -5.32
C TYR A 778 26.50 1.63 -6.57
N ASP A 779 27.35 0.62 -6.42
CA ASP A 779 27.80 -0.26 -7.50
C ASP A 779 26.68 -1.15 -8.01
N VAL A 780 25.89 -1.69 -7.08
CA VAL A 780 24.81 -2.63 -7.36
C VAL A 780 23.65 -2.38 -6.42
N VAL A 781 22.45 -2.27 -6.98
CA VAL A 781 21.19 -2.21 -6.24
C VAL A 781 20.32 -3.37 -6.72
N LEU A 782 19.83 -4.18 -5.79
CA LEU A 782 18.80 -5.17 -6.05
C LEU A 782 17.51 -4.69 -5.39
N GLU A 783 16.50 -4.37 -6.21
CA GLU A 783 15.18 -4.01 -5.72
C GLU A 783 14.20 -5.15 -6.05
N ILE A 784 13.34 -5.49 -5.10
CA ILE A 784 12.32 -6.52 -5.27
C ILE A 784 10.97 -5.93 -4.95
N TRP A 785 10.07 -5.94 -5.93
CA TRP A 785 8.68 -5.56 -5.73
C TRP A 785 7.84 -6.82 -5.65
N ASP A 786 7.24 -7.02 -4.49
CA ASP A 786 6.55 -8.25 -4.13
C ASP A 786 5.06 -7.96 -3.92
N ASP A 787 4.35 -7.86 -5.04
CA ASP A 787 2.89 -7.70 -5.10
C ASP A 787 2.22 -9.04 -4.74
N ALA A 788 1.27 -9.03 -3.81
CA ALA A 788 0.56 -10.24 -3.41
C ALA A 788 -0.30 -10.86 -4.54
N THR A 789 -0.66 -10.05 -5.54
CA THR A 789 -1.52 -10.43 -6.67
C THR A 789 -0.74 -10.89 -7.91
N ARG A 790 0.58 -10.67 -7.95
CA ARG A 790 1.44 -10.98 -9.11
C ARG A 790 2.71 -11.71 -8.68
N ASP A 791 3.48 -12.18 -9.66
CA ASP A 791 4.81 -12.71 -9.41
C ASP A 791 5.79 -11.56 -9.12
N PRO A 792 6.79 -11.73 -8.22
CA PRO A 792 7.69 -10.64 -7.86
C PRO A 792 8.48 -10.10 -9.06
N LEU A 793 8.68 -8.78 -9.06
CA LEU A 793 9.62 -8.11 -9.95
C LEU A 793 10.97 -7.97 -9.28
N VAL A 794 12.01 -8.26 -10.04
CA VAL A 794 13.42 -8.10 -9.66
C VAL A 794 14.01 -7.01 -10.55
N ILE A 795 14.45 -5.93 -9.92
CA ILE A 795 15.09 -4.80 -10.59
C ILE A 795 16.56 -4.81 -10.19
N VAL A 796 17.42 -4.90 -11.19
CA VAL A 796 18.88 -4.87 -11.01
C VAL A 796 19.40 -3.57 -11.56
N LYS A 797 20.07 -2.77 -10.73
CA LYS A 797 20.76 -1.54 -11.14
C LYS A 797 22.25 -1.71 -10.94
N LEU A 798 23.04 -1.49 -11.97
CA LEU A 798 24.50 -1.55 -11.95
C LEU A 798 25.10 -0.21 -12.32
N GLN A 799 26.09 0.26 -11.56
CA GLN A 799 26.78 1.51 -11.84
C GLN A 799 27.42 1.49 -13.24
N SER A 800 26.97 2.39 -14.11
CA SER A 800 27.34 2.40 -15.54
C SER A 800 28.75 2.90 -15.80
N SER A 801 29.49 3.32 -14.78
CA SER A 801 30.94 3.56 -14.89
C SER A 801 31.75 2.27 -14.66
N LEU A 802 31.19 1.29 -13.95
CA LEU A 802 31.87 0.04 -13.59
C LEU A 802 31.46 -1.13 -14.49
N TYR A 803 30.17 -1.28 -14.79
CA TYR A 803 29.61 -2.46 -15.46
C TYR A 803 28.97 -2.15 -16.81
N GLY A 804 28.98 -3.12 -17.73
CA GLY A 804 28.28 -3.03 -19.01
C GLY A 804 26.76 -3.15 -18.86
N LEU A 805 26.00 -2.82 -19.90
CA LEU A 805 24.54 -2.99 -19.89
C LEU A 805 24.17 -4.48 -19.83
N GLU A 806 24.93 -5.33 -20.51
CA GLU A 806 24.75 -6.78 -20.57
C GLU A 806 24.97 -7.45 -19.21
N ASP A 807 25.81 -6.86 -18.35
CA ASP A 807 26.10 -7.37 -17.01
C ASP A 807 24.86 -7.39 -16.10
N VAL A 808 23.86 -6.56 -16.39
CA VAL A 808 22.58 -6.54 -15.66
C VAL A 808 21.87 -7.90 -15.79
N THR A 809 21.81 -8.44 -17.01
CA THR A 809 21.23 -9.77 -17.28
C THR A 809 22.10 -10.88 -16.69
N VAL A 810 23.43 -10.74 -16.74
CA VAL A 810 24.36 -11.72 -16.15
C VAL A 810 24.17 -11.78 -14.62
N PHE A 811 24.08 -10.63 -13.96
CA PHE A 811 23.81 -10.55 -12.53
C PHE A 811 22.47 -11.19 -12.18
N TYR A 812 21.41 -10.85 -12.93
CA TYR A 812 20.08 -11.44 -12.73
C TYR A 812 20.10 -12.97 -12.87
N ASN A 813 20.77 -13.50 -13.90
CA ASN A 813 20.88 -14.94 -14.09
C ASN A 813 21.61 -15.63 -12.93
N ALA A 814 22.69 -15.02 -12.41
CA ALA A 814 23.39 -15.53 -11.23
C ALA A 814 22.50 -15.51 -9.98
N PHE A 815 21.66 -14.48 -9.82
CA PHE A 815 20.67 -14.40 -8.76
C PHE A 815 19.62 -15.49 -8.86
N ILE A 816 19.04 -15.72 -10.05
CA ILE A 816 18.03 -16.78 -10.25
C ILE A 816 18.60 -18.18 -10.06
N GLU A 817 19.83 -18.44 -10.52
CA GLU A 817 20.50 -19.73 -10.30
C GLU A 817 20.63 -20.04 -8.80
N LEU A 818 21.10 -19.08 -8.00
CA LEU A 818 21.20 -19.25 -6.55
C LEU A 818 19.83 -19.28 -5.86
N LEU A 819 18.84 -18.52 -6.36
CA LEU A 819 17.49 -18.54 -5.84
C LEU A 819 16.85 -19.93 -5.97
N ALA A 820 17.06 -20.59 -7.11
CA ALA A 820 16.61 -21.96 -7.35
C ALA A 820 17.31 -22.96 -6.43
N THR A 821 18.63 -22.85 -6.27
CA THR A 821 19.41 -23.70 -5.34
C THR A 821 18.95 -23.54 -3.90
N TYR A 822 18.76 -22.30 -3.42
CA TYR A 822 18.23 -22.03 -2.09
C TYR A 822 16.86 -22.65 -1.89
N SER A 823 15.98 -22.51 -2.88
CA SER A 823 14.63 -23.07 -2.78
C SER A 823 14.67 -24.60 -2.75
N ALA A 824 15.55 -25.24 -3.52
CA ALA A 824 15.68 -26.70 -3.56
C ALA A 824 16.34 -27.29 -2.29
N ASP A 825 17.38 -26.64 -1.75
CA ASP A 825 18.12 -27.13 -0.58
C ASP A 825 17.35 -26.91 0.74
N LEU A 826 16.43 -25.95 0.78
CA LEU A 826 15.63 -25.58 1.96
C LEU A 826 14.23 -26.24 1.98
N MET A 827 13.87 -26.97 0.93
CA MET A 827 12.69 -27.86 0.87
C MET A 827 13.08 -29.30 1.20
#